data_AF-A0AAX3BBX4-F1
#
_entry.id   AF-A0AAX3BBX4-F1
#
_cell.length_a   1.000
_cell.length_b   1.000
_cell.length_c   1.000
_cell.angle_alpha   90.00
_cell.angle_beta   90.00
_cell.angle_gamma   90.00
#
_symmetry.space_group_name_H-M   'P 1'
#
loop_
_entity.id
_entity.type
_entity.pdbx_description
1 polymer ?
#
loop_
_entity_poly.entity_id
_entity_poly.type
_entity_poly.pdbx_seq_one_letter_code
_entity_poly.pdbx_strand_id
1 'polypeptide(L)'
;MSKLWRWIILHPGWMIGISLLLFTVLAMGIAKVYLDNDILHWFSPQSKIGNLNYHVNEIFENSNPLIIMLELPSPVLLKENLVHIRELSLLGKQEEGISSVYSITEIEDIQGSEDEMIISRLFPDDILSMPSYDTTTNIILSRESFRSLLSKDGYATAIILAIEPSVRADIVSRRVKKLVNDYLANHCPDWKIYHGGTPNMLNSISQMVIKDLSFLVPLVSVVVLVVLLVSFRSLKGTFLPLSTVLIATGSAMGIMGYLGMPLTTFGVAIPVVLIAVGNAYGIHVVNEYYEKVRILPPSEALYEALRRTFLPVLMSAITTFGGFLSIAFANEMLAAKNFGIISAFGVLLSLIFTFLWLPAWICIFPKGKANLGNLNHENEEGIFSSVAELVFRYRIPVLGIFIVIGIVALYFLFKVEIKVDYLAYFDKKAEVSQITAKINHTFDGSFELKLYAQSDATDPVTLRALQIIEETIRFKAGGNTRPNSLVNIIASLNNGMVQFPAIPESQAEVENLFFFIEGNEMVKAIVNEEKDQLLISFLLPSIESRDRYRLIDEATQLLSSYASVNIVPASKTKETLLSLSAMMLYNRLVRAGHPLPLEDINEALVPSLAYTNVETYEEQLQFLSRAMNILEQRFQISSFLSKYDIFYALSPLLWKEVPIPGNEIQLFKKHGVTGLTKLFTDVEKSILRNQLVSLGLIVLIVVILNTITFHSLLEGLLSLLPIIFTILVNFAIMGAFRIPMDFITVTIAAIAVGAGIDYTIHFLSRYLHEIRQGKNYEEAFYDTFRTTGKGIIFNSLSVGLGFAVLMFSSIVPLRSFGLLMAVTMLVSASSALTLLPVSLLLLRKALKLDHYCDIQNTH
;
A
#
# COMPACT_ATOMS: atom_id res chain seq x y z
N MET A 1 -35.82 20.29 20.35
CA MET A 1 -34.62 20.05 21.19
C MET A 1 -34.89 20.15 22.68
N SER A 2 -35.41 21.24 23.23
CA SER A 2 -35.68 21.37 24.68
C SER A 2 -36.56 20.25 25.28
N LYS A 3 -37.60 19.81 24.56
CA LYS A 3 -38.44 18.66 24.97
C LYS A 3 -37.65 17.34 25.04
N LEU A 4 -36.73 17.12 24.11
CA LEU A 4 -35.89 15.92 24.05
C LEU A 4 -34.94 15.84 25.25
N TRP A 5 -34.24 16.94 25.56
CA TRP A 5 -33.32 17.00 26.69
C TRP A 5 -34.01 16.74 28.02
N ARG A 6 -35.19 17.35 28.23
CA ARG A 6 -35.99 17.10 29.42
C ARG A 6 -36.42 15.64 29.53
N TRP A 7 -36.80 15.03 28.41
CA TRP A 7 -37.20 13.63 28.40
C TRP A 7 -36.05 12.67 28.73
N ILE A 8 -34.85 12.90 28.17
CA ILE A 8 -33.63 12.14 28.49
C ILE A 8 -33.31 12.22 29.99
N ILE A 9 -33.43 13.40 30.59
CA ILE A 9 -33.16 13.63 32.01
C ILE A 9 -34.19 12.91 32.91
N LEU A 10 -35.46 12.86 32.49
CA LEU A 10 -36.55 12.23 33.24
C LEU A 10 -36.56 10.69 33.15
N HIS A 11 -35.97 10.11 32.10
CA HIS A 11 -36.04 8.66 31.85
C HIS A 11 -34.65 8.02 31.62
N PRO A 12 -33.69 8.13 32.55
CA PRO A 12 -32.33 7.63 32.35
C PRO A 12 -32.25 6.11 32.16
N GLY A 13 -33.11 5.32 32.82
CA GLY A 13 -33.15 3.87 32.67
C GLY A 13 -33.51 3.41 31.25
N TRP A 14 -34.45 4.09 30.60
CA TRP A 14 -34.79 3.83 29.19
C TRP A 14 -33.63 4.17 28.25
N MET A 15 -32.89 5.26 28.53
CA MET A 15 -31.76 5.68 27.69
C MET A 15 -30.61 4.67 27.74
N ILE A 16 -30.34 4.12 28.93
CA ILE A 16 -29.37 3.04 29.10
C ILE A 16 -29.85 1.77 28.39
N GLY A 17 -31.12 1.39 28.56
CA GLY A 17 -31.69 0.21 27.90
C GLY A 17 -31.62 0.29 26.37
N ILE A 18 -32.00 1.42 25.78
CA ILE A 18 -31.90 1.67 24.34
C ILE A 18 -30.44 1.63 23.87
N SER A 19 -29.54 2.26 24.62
CA SER A 19 -28.11 2.27 24.27
C SER A 19 -27.49 0.87 24.33
N LEU A 20 -27.81 0.07 25.36
CA LEU A 20 -27.35 -1.32 25.48
C LEU A 20 -27.92 -2.21 24.39
N LEU A 21 -29.21 -2.06 24.06
CA LEU A 21 -29.83 -2.80 22.96
C LEU A 21 -29.14 -2.47 21.63
N LEU A 22 -28.98 -1.18 21.33
CA LEU A 22 -28.32 -0.71 20.12
C LEU A 22 -26.87 -1.23 20.04
N PHE A 23 -26.10 -1.10 21.12
CA PHE A 23 -24.74 -1.63 21.20
C PHE A 23 -24.71 -3.14 20.98
N THR A 24 -25.56 -3.89 21.67
CA THR A 24 -25.56 -5.35 21.61
C THR A 24 -25.89 -5.84 20.19
N VAL A 25 -26.91 -5.26 19.56
CA VAL A 25 -27.30 -5.59 18.18
C VAL A 25 -26.17 -5.30 17.21
N LEU A 26 -25.54 -4.13 17.32
CA LEU A 26 -24.45 -3.74 16.42
C LEU A 26 -23.19 -4.56 16.67
N ALA A 27 -22.74 -4.68 17.93
CA ALA A 27 -21.50 -5.35 18.32
C ALA A 27 -21.52 -6.87 18.07
N MET A 28 -22.68 -7.52 17.98
CA MET A 28 -22.79 -8.93 17.54
C MET A 28 -22.13 -9.17 16.17
N GLY A 29 -22.07 -8.16 15.30
CA GLY A 29 -21.38 -8.24 14.02
C GLY A 29 -19.86 -8.40 14.13
N ILE A 30 -19.24 -8.11 15.28
CA ILE A 30 -17.77 -8.24 15.47
C ILE A 30 -17.32 -9.67 15.19
N ALA A 31 -18.13 -10.67 15.55
CA ALA A 31 -17.83 -12.09 15.31
C ALA A 31 -17.73 -12.46 13.82
N LYS A 32 -18.24 -11.60 12.92
CA LYS A 32 -18.17 -11.76 11.46
C LYS A 32 -16.99 -11.03 10.81
N VAL A 33 -16.20 -10.29 11.58
CA VAL A 33 -15.02 -9.59 11.06
C VAL A 33 -13.94 -10.62 10.71
N TYR A 34 -13.42 -10.54 9.48
CA TYR A 34 -12.33 -11.38 9.00
C TYR A 34 -11.17 -10.51 8.46
N LEU A 35 -9.98 -11.08 8.38
CA LEU A 35 -8.78 -10.39 7.90
C LEU A 35 -8.59 -10.61 6.40
N ASP A 36 -8.26 -9.54 5.68
CA ASP A 36 -7.72 -9.61 4.32
C ASP A 36 -6.64 -8.54 4.15
N ASN A 37 -5.40 -8.96 3.97
CA ASN A 37 -4.24 -8.07 3.88
C ASN A 37 -3.59 -8.10 2.48
N ASP A 38 -4.19 -8.77 1.50
CA ASP A 38 -3.68 -8.78 0.14
C ASP A 38 -4.05 -7.46 -0.57
N ILE A 39 -3.03 -6.69 -0.98
CA ILE A 39 -3.25 -5.43 -1.71
C ILE A 39 -3.95 -5.67 -3.05
N LEU A 40 -3.82 -6.86 -3.65
CA LEU A 40 -4.56 -7.21 -4.87
C LEU A 40 -6.07 -7.11 -4.65
N HIS A 41 -6.55 -7.53 -3.48
CA HIS A 41 -7.95 -7.47 -3.10
C HIS A 41 -8.42 -6.08 -2.68
N TRP A 42 -7.51 -5.11 -2.57
CA TRP A 42 -7.88 -3.73 -2.23
C TRP A 42 -8.43 -2.95 -3.41
N PHE A 43 -8.43 -3.52 -4.62
CA PHE A 43 -8.99 -2.91 -5.82
C PHE A 43 -10.20 -3.69 -6.28
N SER A 44 -11.23 -3.02 -6.80
CA SER A 44 -12.35 -3.73 -7.41
C SER A 44 -11.95 -4.21 -8.82
N PRO A 45 -12.55 -5.30 -9.32
CA PRO A 45 -12.40 -5.70 -10.73
C PRO A 45 -12.83 -4.62 -11.73
N GLN A 46 -13.67 -3.67 -11.30
CA GLN A 46 -14.14 -2.54 -12.11
C GLN A 46 -13.24 -1.30 -12.01
N SER A 47 -12.24 -1.29 -11.13
CA SER A 47 -11.34 -0.15 -10.96
C SER A 47 -10.37 -0.03 -12.14
N LYS A 48 -9.94 1.20 -12.43
CA LYS A 48 -8.97 1.45 -13.50
C LYS A 48 -7.62 0.79 -13.23
N ILE A 49 -7.27 0.66 -11.95
CA ILE A 49 -6.00 0.11 -11.48
C ILE A 49 -6.04 -1.43 -11.43
N GLY A 50 -7.15 -2.02 -10.98
CA GLY A 50 -7.25 -3.46 -10.74
C GLY A 50 -7.73 -4.30 -11.93
N ASN A 51 -8.49 -3.74 -12.88
CA ASN A 51 -9.22 -4.53 -13.89
C ASN A 51 -8.34 -5.51 -14.68
N LEU A 52 -7.24 -5.04 -15.25
CA LEU A 52 -6.36 -5.89 -16.06
C LEU A 52 -5.68 -6.97 -15.21
N ASN A 53 -5.32 -6.66 -13.96
CA ASN A 53 -4.72 -7.63 -13.06
C ASN A 53 -5.70 -8.75 -12.69
N TYR A 54 -6.96 -8.41 -12.42
CA TYR A 54 -8.00 -9.41 -12.19
C TYR A 54 -8.24 -10.29 -13.41
N HIS A 55 -8.39 -9.67 -14.60
CA HIS A 55 -8.58 -10.39 -15.87
C HIS A 55 -7.44 -11.39 -16.13
N VAL A 56 -6.19 -10.99 -15.92
CA VAL A 56 -5.03 -11.87 -16.11
C VAL A 56 -4.98 -12.98 -15.07
N ASN A 57 -5.23 -12.67 -13.79
CA ASN A 57 -5.17 -13.68 -12.74
C ASN A 57 -6.30 -14.73 -12.85
N GLU A 58 -7.46 -14.36 -13.41
CA GLU A 58 -8.58 -15.26 -13.66
C GLU A 58 -8.27 -16.27 -14.80
N ILE A 59 -7.51 -15.85 -15.81
CA ILE A 59 -7.25 -16.65 -17.01
C ILE A 59 -6.02 -17.55 -16.87
N PHE A 60 -4.96 -17.04 -16.27
CA PHE A 60 -3.68 -17.77 -16.17
C PHE A 60 -3.50 -18.46 -14.80
N GLU A 61 -4.53 -18.44 -13.94
CA GLU A 61 -4.53 -18.98 -12.56
C GLU A 61 -3.30 -18.58 -11.72
N ASN A 62 -2.67 -17.47 -12.09
CA ASN A 62 -1.32 -17.15 -11.68
C ASN A 62 -1.34 -16.36 -10.37
N SER A 63 -1.08 -17.06 -9.27
CA SER A 63 -1.02 -16.49 -7.93
C SER A 63 0.40 -16.05 -7.54
N ASN A 64 0.50 -15.22 -6.50
CA ASN A 64 1.79 -14.87 -5.95
C ASN A 64 2.44 -16.12 -5.31
N PRO A 65 3.62 -16.57 -5.77
CA PRO A 65 4.17 -17.83 -5.31
C PRO A 65 4.75 -17.72 -3.89
N LEU A 66 4.70 -18.84 -3.18
CA LEU A 66 5.53 -19.08 -2.00
C LEU A 66 6.91 -19.51 -2.47
N ILE A 67 7.97 -18.91 -1.91
CA ILE A 67 9.36 -19.22 -2.29
C ILE A 67 10.04 -19.85 -1.09
N ILE A 68 10.61 -21.03 -1.25
CA ILE A 68 11.48 -21.67 -0.25
C ILE A 68 12.89 -21.64 -0.81
N MET A 69 13.77 -20.84 -0.20
CA MET A 69 15.18 -20.85 -0.52
C MET A 69 15.92 -21.75 0.47
N LEU A 70 16.71 -22.67 -0.07
CA LEU A 70 17.58 -23.57 0.67
C LEU A 70 19.03 -23.16 0.41
N GLU A 71 19.81 -22.99 1.46
CA GLU A 71 21.26 -22.75 1.41
C GLU A 71 21.97 -23.93 2.07
N LEU A 72 22.80 -24.60 1.29
CA LEU A 72 23.39 -25.89 1.63
C LEU A 72 24.90 -25.72 1.96
N PRO A 73 25.44 -26.51 2.89
CA PRO A 73 26.88 -26.51 3.17
C PRO A 73 27.70 -27.16 2.04
N SER A 74 27.04 -27.85 1.11
CA SER A 74 27.62 -28.56 -0.02
C SER A 74 26.89 -28.18 -1.31
N PRO A 75 27.49 -28.37 -2.49
CA PRO A 75 26.87 -27.95 -3.74
C PRO A 75 25.49 -28.58 -3.96
N VAL A 76 24.54 -27.79 -4.46
CA VAL A 76 23.13 -28.22 -4.67
C VAL A 76 23.05 -29.43 -5.60
N LEU A 77 23.89 -29.48 -6.63
CA LEU A 77 23.84 -30.51 -7.69
C LEU A 77 24.42 -31.87 -7.28
N LEU A 78 24.80 -32.05 -6.01
CA LEU A 78 25.14 -33.38 -5.48
C LEU A 78 23.90 -34.27 -5.42
N LYS A 79 24.06 -35.55 -5.75
CA LYS A 79 22.94 -36.50 -5.87
C LYS A 79 22.17 -36.63 -4.55
N GLU A 80 22.87 -36.70 -3.43
CA GLU A 80 22.29 -36.82 -2.10
C GLU A 80 21.41 -35.60 -1.78
N ASN A 81 21.88 -34.40 -2.15
CA ASN A 81 21.13 -33.15 -1.96
C ASN A 81 19.88 -33.10 -2.85
N LEU A 82 20.01 -33.49 -4.11
CA LEU A 82 18.91 -33.51 -5.08
C LEU A 82 17.76 -34.45 -4.66
N VAL A 83 18.06 -35.58 -4.02
CA VAL A 83 17.03 -36.49 -3.47
C VAL A 83 16.17 -35.75 -2.44
N HIS A 84 16.78 -35.03 -1.50
CA HIS A 84 16.05 -34.29 -0.48
C HIS A 84 15.27 -33.10 -1.06
N ILE A 85 15.84 -32.39 -2.04
CA ILE A 85 15.13 -31.29 -2.73
C ILE A 85 13.90 -31.82 -3.47
N ARG A 86 14.01 -33.01 -4.08
CA ARG A 86 12.88 -33.65 -4.76
C ARG A 86 11.79 -34.07 -3.79
N GLU A 87 12.15 -34.70 -2.68
CA GLU A 87 11.18 -35.09 -1.66
C GLU A 87 10.42 -33.88 -1.12
N LEU A 88 11.12 -32.78 -0.82
CA LEU A 88 10.47 -31.52 -0.43
C LEU A 88 9.53 -30.97 -1.52
N SER A 89 9.92 -31.08 -2.79
CA SER A 89 9.09 -30.65 -3.92
C SER A 89 7.82 -31.49 -4.03
N LEU A 90 7.93 -32.82 -3.86
CA LEU A 90 6.81 -33.75 -3.90
C LEU A 90 5.86 -33.54 -2.72
N LEU A 91 6.39 -33.33 -1.51
CA LEU A 91 5.59 -33.01 -0.33
C LEU A 91 4.83 -31.70 -0.55
N GLY A 92 5.48 -30.67 -1.09
CA GLY A 92 4.81 -29.42 -1.47
C GLY A 92 3.70 -29.64 -2.50
N LYS A 93 3.91 -30.51 -3.50
CA LYS A 93 2.92 -30.81 -4.54
C LYS A 93 1.69 -31.55 -4.01
N GLN A 94 1.83 -32.29 -2.90
CA GLN A 94 0.73 -33.04 -2.27
C GLN A 94 -0.10 -32.18 -1.31
N GLU A 95 0.36 -30.99 -0.94
CA GLU A 95 -0.37 -30.11 -0.02
C GLU A 95 -1.59 -29.49 -0.69
N GLU A 96 -2.72 -29.52 0.04
CA GLU A 96 -3.98 -28.93 -0.43
C GLU A 96 -3.86 -27.40 -0.62
N GLY A 97 -4.26 -26.92 -1.80
CA GLY A 97 -4.20 -25.51 -2.19
C GLY A 97 -2.91 -25.09 -2.89
N ILE A 98 -2.02 -26.03 -3.24
CA ILE A 98 -0.88 -25.79 -4.14
C ILE A 98 -1.25 -26.28 -5.55
N SER A 99 -1.21 -25.36 -6.53
CA SER A 99 -1.52 -25.68 -7.92
C SER A 99 -0.32 -26.28 -8.67
N SER A 100 0.88 -25.74 -8.44
CA SER A 100 2.10 -26.23 -9.09
C SER A 100 3.36 -25.99 -8.26
N VAL A 101 4.39 -26.78 -8.55
CA VAL A 101 5.70 -26.74 -7.89
C VAL A 101 6.79 -26.62 -8.94
N TYR A 102 7.61 -25.58 -8.81
CA TYR A 102 8.78 -25.36 -9.65
C TYR A 102 10.04 -25.49 -8.80
N SER A 103 10.85 -26.49 -9.09
CA SER A 103 12.14 -26.71 -8.45
C SER A 103 13.13 -27.27 -9.45
N ILE A 104 14.42 -27.22 -9.12
CA ILE A 104 15.46 -27.77 -9.99
C ILE A 104 15.25 -29.26 -10.30
N THR A 105 14.54 -30.01 -9.44
CA THR A 105 14.29 -31.45 -9.61
C THR A 105 12.98 -31.79 -10.32
N GLU A 106 12.01 -30.88 -10.34
CA GLU A 106 10.68 -31.11 -10.94
C GLU A 106 10.49 -30.43 -12.30
N ILE A 107 11.46 -29.63 -12.72
CA ILE A 107 11.44 -28.96 -14.00
C ILE A 107 11.66 -29.96 -15.16
N GLU A 108 10.83 -29.82 -16.18
CA GLU A 108 10.88 -30.65 -17.38
C GLU A 108 11.92 -30.08 -18.35
N ASP A 109 12.75 -30.97 -18.90
CA ASP A 109 13.65 -30.66 -20.01
C ASP A 109 13.04 -31.24 -21.29
N ILE A 110 13.00 -30.41 -22.33
CA ILE A 110 12.45 -30.82 -23.61
C ILE A 110 13.63 -31.00 -24.57
N GLN A 111 13.86 -32.26 -24.94
CA GLN A 111 14.94 -32.64 -25.84
C GLN A 111 14.33 -33.11 -27.16
N GLY A 112 14.68 -32.45 -28.26
CA GLY A 112 14.37 -32.92 -29.61
C GLY A 112 15.55 -33.70 -30.19
N SER A 113 15.22 -34.78 -30.89
CA SER A 113 16.08 -35.49 -31.83
C SER A 113 15.44 -35.45 -33.23
N GLU A 114 16.15 -35.92 -34.27
CA GLU A 114 15.65 -35.91 -35.65
C GLU A 114 14.33 -36.69 -35.84
N ASP A 115 14.04 -37.68 -34.97
CA ASP A 115 12.87 -38.57 -35.09
C ASP A 115 11.89 -38.52 -33.90
N GLU A 116 12.32 -38.06 -32.70
CA GLU A 116 11.47 -38.00 -31.50
C GLU A 116 11.72 -36.74 -30.66
N MET A 117 10.65 -36.14 -30.14
CA MET A 117 10.70 -35.13 -29.07
C MET A 117 10.38 -35.82 -27.74
N ILE A 118 11.36 -35.82 -26.82
CA ILE A 118 11.22 -36.43 -25.50
C ILE A 118 11.08 -35.31 -24.49
N ILE A 119 9.90 -35.22 -23.88
CA ILE A 119 9.67 -34.41 -22.68
C ILE A 119 9.94 -35.32 -21.49
N SER A 120 11.01 -35.05 -20.77
CA SER A 120 11.37 -35.80 -19.58
C SER A 120 11.85 -34.85 -18.51
N ARG A 121 11.76 -35.26 -17.24
CA ARG A 121 12.41 -34.50 -16.18
C ARG A 121 13.91 -34.57 -16.39
N LEU A 122 14.59 -33.44 -16.22
CA LEU A 122 16.06 -33.41 -16.31
C LEU A 122 16.69 -34.42 -15.34
N PHE A 123 16.06 -34.58 -14.18
CA PHE A 123 16.44 -35.55 -13.16
C PHE A 123 15.51 -36.77 -13.24
N PRO A 124 16.03 -37.97 -13.58
CA PRO A 124 15.23 -39.19 -13.59
C PRO A 124 14.71 -39.50 -12.17
N ASP A 125 13.67 -40.35 -12.09
CA ASP A 125 13.09 -40.78 -10.81
C ASP A 125 14.13 -41.36 -9.86
N ASP A 126 15.10 -42.11 -10.39
CA ASP A 126 16.28 -42.55 -9.65
C ASP A 126 17.46 -41.58 -9.82
N ILE A 127 17.47 -40.51 -9.03
CA ILE A 127 18.54 -39.49 -9.01
C ILE A 127 19.91 -40.10 -8.68
N LEU A 128 19.95 -41.18 -7.89
CA LEU A 128 21.21 -41.81 -7.49
C LEU A 128 21.93 -42.47 -8.67
N SER A 129 21.18 -42.84 -9.72
CA SER A 129 21.71 -43.45 -10.96
C SER A 129 22.39 -42.47 -11.94
N MET A 130 22.34 -41.16 -11.69
CA MET A 130 22.82 -40.15 -12.65
C MET A 130 24.35 -40.16 -12.90
N PRO A 131 24.85 -39.52 -13.98
CA PRO A 131 26.29 -39.34 -14.23
C PRO A 131 27.00 -38.49 -13.15
N SER A 132 28.33 -38.35 -13.24
CA SER A 132 29.15 -37.56 -12.32
C SER A 132 28.75 -36.08 -12.26
N TYR A 133 28.97 -35.44 -11.11
CA TYR A 133 28.64 -34.04 -10.81
C TYR A 133 29.03 -33.04 -11.91
N ASP A 134 30.20 -33.20 -12.52
CA ASP A 134 30.70 -32.29 -13.57
C ASP A 134 29.83 -32.33 -14.84
N THR A 135 29.32 -33.50 -15.21
CA THR A 135 28.44 -33.67 -16.38
C THR A 135 27.09 -33.00 -16.14
N THR A 136 26.51 -33.21 -14.96
CA THR A 136 25.24 -32.58 -14.54
C THR A 136 25.36 -31.06 -14.47
N THR A 137 26.48 -30.56 -13.94
CA THR A 137 26.77 -29.12 -13.85
C THR A 137 26.84 -28.47 -15.23
N ASN A 138 27.53 -29.10 -16.18
CA ASN A 138 27.63 -28.57 -17.55
C ASN A 138 26.28 -28.54 -18.29
N ILE A 139 25.43 -29.55 -18.09
CA ILE A 139 24.08 -29.58 -18.66
C ILE A 139 23.23 -28.45 -18.09
N ILE A 140 23.26 -28.25 -16.76
CA ILE A 140 22.44 -27.23 -16.08
C ILE A 140 22.92 -25.81 -16.39
N LEU A 141 24.23 -25.59 -16.43
CA LEU A 141 24.80 -24.31 -16.84
C LEU A 141 24.50 -23.98 -18.30
N SER A 142 24.21 -24.96 -19.15
CA SER A 142 23.90 -24.69 -20.56
C SER A 142 22.48 -24.15 -20.81
N ARG A 143 21.58 -24.22 -19.81
CA ARG A 143 20.14 -23.90 -19.97
C ARG A 143 19.70 -22.72 -19.10
N GLU A 144 18.96 -21.79 -19.70
CA GLU A 144 18.50 -20.55 -19.04
C GLU A 144 17.44 -20.80 -17.95
N SER A 145 16.56 -21.79 -18.15
CA SER A 145 15.47 -22.17 -17.24
C SER A 145 15.95 -22.70 -15.89
N PHE A 146 17.11 -23.37 -15.81
CA PHE A 146 17.62 -23.95 -14.57
C PHE A 146 18.48 -22.98 -13.75
N ARG A 147 19.17 -22.04 -14.43
CA ARG A 147 19.99 -21.02 -13.76
C ARG A 147 19.18 -20.09 -12.86
N SER A 148 17.84 -20.04 -12.96
CA SER A 148 16.99 -19.10 -12.19
C SER A 148 16.65 -19.66 -10.81
N LEU A 149 16.75 -20.98 -10.66
CA LEU A 149 16.48 -21.70 -9.42
C LEU A 149 17.76 -22.05 -8.65
N LEU A 150 18.94 -21.76 -9.21
CA LEU A 150 20.26 -22.02 -8.62
C LEU A 150 21.03 -20.70 -8.43
N SER A 151 21.70 -20.54 -7.29
CA SER A 151 22.57 -19.39 -7.04
C SER A 151 23.82 -19.41 -7.91
N LYS A 152 24.43 -18.22 -8.11
CA LYS A 152 25.65 -18.07 -8.94
C LYS A 152 26.84 -18.90 -8.45
N ASP A 153 26.90 -19.20 -7.15
CA ASP A 153 27.93 -20.04 -6.53
C ASP A 153 27.56 -21.53 -6.49
N GLY A 154 26.31 -21.91 -6.80
CA GLY A 154 25.83 -23.29 -6.79
C GLY A 154 25.50 -23.89 -5.43
N TYR A 155 25.49 -23.09 -4.35
CA TYR A 155 25.23 -23.54 -2.97
C TYR A 155 23.83 -23.22 -2.44
N ALA A 156 23.00 -22.53 -3.22
CA ALA A 156 21.61 -22.26 -2.85
C ALA A 156 20.65 -22.55 -4.00
N THR A 157 19.46 -23.02 -3.65
CA THR A 157 18.38 -23.35 -4.60
C THR A 157 17.04 -22.83 -4.12
N ALA A 158 16.12 -22.58 -5.05
CA ALA A 158 14.74 -22.20 -4.74
C ALA A 158 13.75 -23.32 -5.13
N ILE A 159 12.73 -23.52 -4.28
CA ILE A 159 11.50 -24.24 -4.59
C ILE A 159 10.38 -23.20 -4.58
N ILE A 160 9.71 -23.02 -5.72
CA ILE A 160 8.65 -22.04 -5.92
C ILE A 160 7.33 -22.82 -5.97
N LEU A 161 6.40 -22.47 -5.10
CA LEU A 161 5.11 -23.14 -4.95
C LEU A 161 4.01 -22.15 -5.33
N ALA A 162 3.28 -22.43 -6.40
CA ALA A 162 2.10 -21.65 -6.78
C ALA A 162 0.91 -22.08 -5.93
N ILE A 163 0.17 -21.09 -5.40
CA ILE A 163 -1.00 -21.32 -4.55
C ILE A 163 -2.26 -21.18 -5.40
N GLU A 164 -3.30 -21.97 -5.17
CA GLU A 164 -4.57 -21.76 -5.86
C GLU A 164 -5.17 -20.38 -5.51
N PRO A 165 -5.62 -19.58 -6.49
CA PRO A 165 -6.19 -18.25 -6.24
C PRO A 165 -7.43 -18.26 -5.32
N SER A 166 -8.15 -19.38 -5.26
CA SER A 166 -9.37 -19.58 -4.47
C SER A 166 -9.09 -19.79 -2.97
N VAL A 167 -7.85 -20.09 -2.59
CA VAL A 167 -7.47 -20.47 -1.23
C VAL A 167 -6.69 -19.36 -0.54
N ARG A 168 -6.87 -19.25 0.78
CA ARG A 168 -6.11 -18.30 1.60
C ARG A 168 -4.62 -18.64 1.66
N ALA A 169 -3.82 -17.86 0.94
CA ALA A 169 -2.38 -18.02 0.83
C ALA A 169 -1.63 -18.02 2.17
N ASP A 170 -2.11 -17.24 3.16
CA ASP A 170 -1.50 -17.18 4.49
C ASP A 170 -1.62 -18.49 5.28
N ILE A 171 -2.70 -19.25 5.04
CA ILE A 171 -2.95 -20.53 5.69
C ILE A 171 -2.08 -21.62 5.05
N VAL A 172 -2.07 -21.68 3.72
CA VAL A 172 -1.24 -22.63 2.95
C VAL A 172 0.23 -22.43 3.29
N SER A 173 0.71 -21.17 3.29
CA SER A 173 2.09 -20.84 3.66
C SER A 173 2.48 -21.36 5.04
N ARG A 174 1.58 -21.30 6.02
CA ARG A 174 1.85 -21.81 7.38
C ARG A 174 1.97 -23.33 7.43
N ARG A 175 1.13 -24.06 6.68
CA ARG A 175 1.19 -25.53 6.59
C ARG A 175 2.49 -25.98 5.94
N VAL A 176 2.81 -25.42 4.77
CA VAL A 176 4.06 -25.71 4.03
C VAL A 176 5.28 -25.39 4.88
N LYS A 177 5.30 -24.21 5.54
CA LYS A 177 6.43 -23.83 6.40
C LYS A 177 6.68 -24.85 7.50
N LYS A 178 5.61 -25.35 8.14
CA LYS A 178 5.72 -26.39 9.17
C LYS A 178 6.25 -27.69 8.57
N LEU A 179 5.66 -28.16 7.48
CA LEU A 179 6.05 -29.40 6.81
C LEU A 179 7.54 -29.41 6.44
N VAL A 180 8.00 -28.34 5.78
CA VAL A 180 9.38 -28.26 5.28
C VAL A 180 10.37 -28.16 6.43
N ASN A 181 10.05 -27.38 7.48
CA ASN A 181 10.89 -27.28 8.66
C ASN A 181 11.00 -28.62 9.41
N ASP A 182 9.88 -29.35 9.56
CA ASP A 182 9.85 -30.66 10.23
C ASP A 182 10.66 -31.71 9.42
N TYR A 183 10.59 -31.67 8.09
CA TYR A 183 11.39 -32.57 7.23
C TYR A 183 12.89 -32.28 7.36
N LEU A 184 13.30 -31.01 7.22
CA LEU A 184 14.71 -30.61 7.26
C LEU A 184 15.33 -30.86 8.64
N ALA A 185 14.60 -30.65 9.72
CA ALA A 185 15.10 -30.92 11.08
C ALA A 185 15.49 -32.40 11.29
N ASN A 186 14.83 -33.33 10.59
CA ASN A 186 15.07 -34.77 10.73
C ASN A 186 16.10 -35.32 9.73
N HIS A 187 16.21 -34.74 8.52
CA HIS A 187 17.03 -35.29 7.44
C HIS A 187 18.26 -34.43 7.10
N CYS A 188 18.14 -33.11 7.18
CA CYS A 188 19.17 -32.15 6.74
C CYS A 188 19.33 -30.99 7.74
N PRO A 189 19.73 -31.24 9.00
CA PRO A 189 19.73 -30.22 10.05
C PRO A 189 20.72 -29.06 9.80
N ASP A 190 21.75 -29.28 8.97
CA ASP A 190 22.76 -28.28 8.63
C ASP A 190 22.33 -27.32 7.51
N TRP A 191 21.18 -27.57 6.86
CA TRP A 191 20.68 -26.72 5.79
C TRP A 191 19.98 -25.50 6.36
N LYS A 192 20.28 -24.32 5.80
CA LYS A 192 19.55 -23.10 6.15
C LYS A 192 18.36 -22.96 5.22
N ILE A 193 17.20 -22.69 5.82
CA ILE A 193 15.95 -22.48 5.10
C ILE A 193 15.44 -21.06 5.28
N TYR A 194 14.99 -20.48 4.18
CA TYR A 194 14.39 -19.16 4.15
C TYR A 194 13.04 -19.22 3.42
N HIS A 195 11.98 -18.82 4.11
CA HIS A 195 10.62 -18.77 3.58
C HIS A 195 10.34 -17.36 3.08
N GLY A 196 10.21 -17.19 1.77
CA GLY A 196 9.95 -15.93 1.08
C GLY A 196 8.67 -15.96 0.25
N GLY A 197 8.50 -14.94 -0.59
CA GLY A 197 7.30 -14.75 -1.40
C GLY A 197 6.17 -14.03 -0.66
N THR A 198 5.21 -13.53 -1.43
CA THR A 198 4.08 -12.73 -0.92
C THR A 198 3.24 -13.45 0.14
N PRO A 199 2.92 -14.76 0.02
CA PRO A 199 2.13 -15.47 1.03
C PRO A 199 2.74 -15.42 2.44
N ASN A 200 4.08 -15.57 2.55
CA ASN A 200 4.76 -15.50 3.85
C ASN A 200 4.74 -14.07 4.43
N MET A 201 4.86 -13.05 3.57
CA MET A 201 4.70 -11.65 3.97
C MET A 201 3.28 -11.38 4.48
N LEU A 202 2.25 -11.84 3.77
CA LEU A 202 0.84 -11.66 4.16
C LEU A 202 0.50 -12.36 5.48
N ASN A 203 1.02 -13.56 5.71
CA ASN A 203 0.89 -14.25 6.99
C ASN A 203 1.54 -13.44 8.13
N SER A 204 2.73 -12.89 7.89
CA SER A 204 3.43 -12.05 8.87
C SER A 204 2.69 -10.75 9.16
N ILE A 205 2.15 -10.08 8.14
CA ILE A 205 1.29 -8.89 8.30
C ILE A 205 0.04 -9.24 9.12
N SER A 206 -0.62 -10.36 8.82
CA SER A 206 -1.82 -10.79 9.53
C SER A 206 -1.55 -11.04 11.02
N GLN A 207 -0.41 -11.65 11.36
CA GLN A 207 0.01 -11.80 12.75
C GLN A 207 0.30 -10.46 13.44
N MET A 208 0.96 -9.53 12.73
CA MET A 208 1.22 -8.18 13.22
C MET A 208 -0.10 -7.42 13.48
N VAL A 209 -1.07 -7.52 12.58
CA VAL A 209 -2.41 -6.93 12.74
C VAL A 209 -3.11 -7.45 13.99
N ILE A 210 -3.14 -8.77 14.21
CA ILE A 210 -3.77 -9.37 15.40
C ILE A 210 -3.07 -8.90 16.68
N LYS A 211 -1.73 -8.95 16.69
CA LYS A 211 -0.92 -8.49 17.82
C LYS A 211 -1.21 -7.02 18.13
N ASP A 212 -1.19 -6.16 17.12
CA ASP A 212 -1.42 -4.73 17.25
C ASP A 212 -2.83 -4.44 17.78
N LEU A 213 -3.88 -5.13 17.30
CA LEU A 213 -5.23 -4.95 17.86
C LEU A 213 -5.31 -5.35 19.35
N SER A 214 -4.70 -6.49 19.70
CA SER A 214 -4.71 -7.00 21.08
C SER A 214 -3.94 -6.11 22.06
N PHE A 215 -2.95 -5.35 21.57
CA PHE A 215 -2.08 -4.50 22.38
C PHE A 215 -2.47 -3.02 22.34
N LEU A 216 -2.71 -2.46 21.16
CA LEU A 216 -2.92 -1.02 20.97
C LEU A 216 -4.29 -0.56 21.47
N VAL A 217 -5.35 -1.36 21.31
CA VAL A 217 -6.71 -0.97 21.74
C VAL A 217 -6.82 -0.84 23.26
N PRO A 218 -6.32 -1.79 24.08
CA PRO A 218 -6.24 -1.59 25.52
C PRO A 218 -5.31 -0.42 25.88
N LEU A 219 -4.16 -0.30 25.22
CA LEU A 219 -3.18 0.74 25.52
C LEU A 219 -3.73 2.15 25.28
N VAL A 220 -4.39 2.41 24.15
CA VAL A 220 -5.04 3.71 23.88
C VAL A 220 -6.14 4.00 24.89
N SER A 221 -6.91 3.00 25.29
CA SER A 221 -7.95 3.16 26.32
C SER A 221 -7.35 3.58 27.65
N VAL A 222 -6.23 2.97 28.07
CA VAL A 222 -5.50 3.33 29.29
C VAL A 222 -4.88 4.72 29.19
N VAL A 223 -4.25 5.06 28.06
CA VAL A 223 -3.65 6.39 27.86
C VAL A 223 -4.72 7.47 27.92
N VAL A 224 -5.84 7.30 27.21
CA VAL A 224 -6.97 8.23 27.26
C VAL A 224 -7.56 8.31 28.67
N LEU A 225 -7.72 7.17 29.36
CA LEU A 225 -8.17 7.14 30.76
C LEU A 225 -7.27 7.97 31.67
N VAL A 226 -5.94 7.84 31.56
CA VAL A 226 -4.97 8.59 32.36
C VAL A 226 -5.07 10.08 32.07
N VAL A 227 -5.14 10.49 30.80
CA VAL A 227 -5.29 11.90 30.44
C VAL A 227 -6.59 12.49 30.98
N LEU A 228 -7.70 11.75 30.84
CA LEU A 228 -8.99 12.14 31.39
C LEU A 228 -8.99 12.19 32.93
N LEU A 229 -8.24 11.31 33.59
CA LEU A 229 -8.10 11.30 35.05
C LEU A 229 -7.37 12.52 35.54
N VAL A 230 -6.30 12.93 34.84
CA VAL A 230 -5.56 14.17 35.11
C VAL A 230 -6.46 15.40 34.86
N SER A 231 -7.26 15.38 33.79
CA SER A 231 -8.16 16.48 33.42
C SER A 231 -9.30 16.69 34.43
N PHE A 232 -10.05 15.63 34.77
CA PHE A 232 -11.24 15.72 35.60
C PHE A 232 -11.01 15.47 37.08
N ARG A 233 -9.87 14.87 37.46
CA ARG A 233 -9.52 14.44 38.83
C ARG A 233 -10.63 13.64 39.51
N SER A 234 -11.39 12.86 38.73
CA SER A 234 -12.56 12.13 39.21
C SER A 234 -12.75 10.84 38.43
N LEU A 235 -12.61 9.69 39.09
CA LEU A 235 -12.79 8.38 38.45
C LEU A 235 -14.14 8.26 37.72
N LYS A 236 -15.22 8.79 38.31
CA LYS A 236 -16.55 8.82 37.70
C LYS A 236 -16.62 9.77 36.50
N GLY A 237 -16.04 10.96 36.60
CA GLY A 237 -15.97 11.93 35.50
C GLY A 237 -15.11 11.49 34.31
N THR A 238 -14.16 10.60 34.58
CA THR A 238 -13.22 10.06 33.61
C THR A 238 -13.75 8.83 32.88
N PHE A 239 -14.40 7.91 33.58
CA PHE A 239 -14.88 6.67 32.97
C PHE A 239 -16.04 6.89 31.98
N LEU A 240 -16.91 7.86 32.24
CA LEU A 240 -18.12 8.04 31.42
C LEU A 240 -17.81 8.43 29.96
N PRO A 241 -16.99 9.46 29.64
CA PRO A 241 -16.59 9.76 28.26
C PRO A 241 -15.84 8.61 27.55
N LEU A 242 -15.02 7.86 28.29
CA LEU A 242 -14.34 6.70 27.71
C LEU A 242 -15.33 5.57 27.39
N SER A 243 -16.29 5.30 28.27
CA SER A 243 -17.29 4.25 28.04
C SER A 243 -18.15 4.54 26.81
N THR A 244 -18.51 5.80 26.53
CA THR A 244 -19.26 6.17 25.32
C THR A 244 -18.50 5.82 24.06
N VAL A 245 -17.19 6.10 24.02
CA VAL A 245 -16.39 5.89 22.81
C VAL A 245 -16.04 4.42 22.60
N LEU A 246 -15.86 3.63 23.67
CA LEU A 246 -15.65 2.18 23.57
C LEU A 246 -16.87 1.47 22.99
N ILE A 247 -18.08 1.83 23.47
CA ILE A 247 -19.34 1.29 22.96
C ILE A 247 -19.55 1.68 21.49
N ALA A 248 -19.26 2.93 21.13
CA ALA A 248 -19.31 3.40 19.74
C ALA A 248 -18.32 2.64 18.83
N THR A 249 -17.09 2.43 19.31
CA THR A 249 -16.04 1.73 18.57
C THR A 249 -16.40 0.26 18.34
N GLY A 250 -16.88 -0.44 19.38
CA GLY A 250 -17.38 -1.81 19.24
C GLY A 250 -18.56 -1.90 18.28
N SER A 251 -19.47 -0.93 18.31
CA SER A 251 -20.60 -0.85 17.38
C SER A 251 -20.14 -0.64 15.93
N ALA A 252 -19.13 0.22 15.70
CA ALA A 252 -18.56 0.45 14.37
C ALA A 252 -17.86 -0.80 13.81
N MET A 253 -17.09 -1.50 14.65
CA MET A 253 -16.49 -2.79 14.29
C MET A 253 -17.54 -3.86 13.99
N GLY A 254 -18.67 -3.81 14.69
CA GLY A 254 -19.80 -4.69 14.44
C GLY A 254 -20.49 -4.42 13.10
N ILE A 255 -20.72 -3.14 12.76
CA ILE A 255 -21.22 -2.74 11.43
C ILE A 255 -20.29 -3.24 10.33
N MET A 256 -18.98 -3.11 10.51
CA MET A 256 -17.99 -3.62 9.56
C MET A 256 -18.17 -5.12 9.27
N GLY A 257 -18.36 -5.93 10.32
CA GLY A 257 -18.64 -7.36 10.17
C GLY A 257 -19.99 -7.67 9.51
N TYR A 258 -21.04 -6.88 9.77
CA TYR A 258 -22.33 -7.06 9.08
C TYR A 258 -22.27 -6.70 7.59
N LEU A 259 -21.46 -5.71 7.23
CA LEU A 259 -21.25 -5.31 5.84
C LEU A 259 -20.30 -6.25 5.09
N GLY A 260 -19.73 -7.27 5.76
CA GLY A 260 -18.75 -8.19 5.17
C GLY A 260 -17.46 -7.50 4.73
N MET A 261 -17.15 -6.33 5.31
CA MET A 261 -15.96 -5.56 4.98
C MET A 261 -14.74 -6.18 5.68
N PRO A 262 -13.67 -6.54 4.93
CA PRO A 262 -12.48 -7.14 5.52
C PRO A 262 -11.70 -6.14 6.38
N LEU A 263 -11.13 -6.65 7.46
CA LEU A 263 -10.18 -5.93 8.29
C LEU A 263 -8.78 -6.05 7.68
N THR A 264 -8.34 -4.96 7.06
CA THR A 264 -7.03 -4.83 6.42
C THR A 264 -6.02 -4.19 7.37
N THR A 265 -4.77 -4.09 6.95
CA THR A 265 -3.72 -3.36 7.68
C THR A 265 -4.11 -1.91 7.99
N PHE A 266 -4.85 -1.25 7.10
CA PHE A 266 -5.42 0.09 7.36
C PHE A 266 -6.44 0.08 8.50
N GLY A 267 -7.27 -0.97 8.53
CA GLY A 267 -8.37 -1.09 9.47
C GLY A 267 -7.93 -1.17 10.93
N VAL A 268 -6.66 -1.54 11.20
CA VAL A 268 -6.07 -1.54 12.55
C VAL A 268 -6.15 -0.16 13.21
N ALA A 269 -6.06 0.91 12.42
CA ALA A 269 -6.14 2.25 12.96
C ALA A 269 -7.58 2.63 13.38
N ILE A 270 -8.63 1.97 12.88
CA ILE A 270 -10.04 2.37 13.12
C ILE A 270 -10.36 2.46 14.62
N PRO A 271 -10.13 1.42 15.45
CA PRO A 271 -10.47 1.52 16.87
C PRO A 271 -9.65 2.58 17.59
N VAL A 272 -8.37 2.72 17.25
CA VAL A 272 -7.46 3.68 17.90
C VAL A 272 -7.86 5.12 17.56
N VAL A 273 -8.14 5.39 16.28
CA VAL A 273 -8.64 6.68 15.78
C VAL A 273 -9.97 7.03 16.45
N LEU A 274 -10.92 6.09 16.52
CA LEU A 274 -12.23 6.34 17.12
C LEU A 274 -12.13 6.61 18.62
N ILE A 275 -11.34 5.84 19.36
CA ILE A 275 -11.12 6.06 20.80
C ILE A 275 -10.43 7.40 21.05
N ALA A 276 -9.44 7.76 20.24
CA ALA A 276 -8.73 9.03 20.37
C ALA A 276 -9.66 10.23 20.10
N VAL A 277 -10.30 10.28 18.92
CA VAL A 277 -11.11 11.43 18.46
C VAL A 277 -12.49 11.47 19.12
N GLY A 278 -13.15 10.32 19.29
CA GLY A 278 -14.54 10.27 19.76
C GLY A 278 -14.73 10.65 21.23
N ASN A 279 -13.66 10.68 22.03
CA ASN A 279 -13.71 11.09 23.43
C ASN A 279 -13.95 12.59 23.61
N ALA A 280 -13.63 13.42 22.60
CA ALA A 280 -13.81 14.87 22.61
C ALA A 280 -15.24 15.30 23.00
N TYR A 281 -16.24 14.62 22.46
CA TYR A 281 -17.65 14.97 22.66
C TYR A 281 -18.07 14.82 24.12
N GLY A 282 -17.69 13.70 24.74
CA GLY A 282 -17.94 13.46 26.15
C GLY A 282 -17.19 14.44 27.04
N ILE A 283 -15.95 14.82 26.70
CA ILE A 283 -15.17 15.82 27.43
C ILE A 283 -15.92 17.16 27.50
N HIS A 284 -16.41 17.67 26.36
CA HIS A 284 -17.10 18.95 26.32
C HIS A 284 -18.41 18.96 27.12
N VAL A 285 -19.21 17.89 27.03
CA VAL A 285 -20.45 17.76 27.81
C VAL A 285 -20.18 17.68 29.32
N VAL A 286 -19.21 16.86 29.74
CA VAL A 286 -18.87 16.71 31.16
C VAL A 286 -18.27 18.00 31.72
N ASN A 287 -17.41 18.68 30.97
CA ASN A 287 -16.80 19.94 31.40
C ASN A 287 -17.87 21.04 31.62
N GLU A 288 -18.80 21.21 30.67
CA GLU A 288 -19.89 22.18 30.81
C GLU A 288 -20.81 21.83 31.99
N TYR A 289 -21.12 20.53 32.19
CA TYR A 289 -21.89 20.07 33.35
C TYR A 289 -21.18 20.40 34.68
N TYR A 290 -19.87 20.20 34.77
CA TYR A 290 -19.07 20.51 35.95
C TYR A 290 -18.96 22.02 36.22
N GLU A 291 -19.01 22.85 35.19
CA GLU A 291 -19.12 24.30 35.35
C GLU A 291 -20.49 24.69 35.93
N LYS A 292 -21.58 24.18 35.33
CA LYS A 292 -22.95 24.58 35.70
C LYS A 292 -23.43 24.01 37.04
N VAL A 293 -23.00 22.82 37.45
CA VAL A 293 -23.42 22.22 38.72
C VAL A 293 -22.91 22.98 39.96
N ARG A 294 -21.95 23.89 39.78
CA ARG A 294 -21.50 24.81 40.84
C ARG A 294 -22.56 25.82 41.24
N ILE A 295 -23.35 26.27 40.26
CA ILE A 295 -24.33 27.36 40.42
C ILE A 295 -25.78 26.87 40.34
N LEU A 296 -26.04 25.78 39.61
CA LEU A 296 -27.38 25.24 39.36
C LEU A 296 -27.56 23.86 40.01
N PRO A 297 -28.81 23.44 40.32
CA PRO A 297 -29.13 22.07 40.68
C PRO A 297 -28.65 21.07 39.60
N PRO A 298 -28.28 19.82 39.95
CA PRO A 298 -27.71 18.87 39.00
C PRO A 298 -28.53 18.62 37.71
N SER A 299 -29.86 18.55 37.81
CA SER A 299 -30.74 18.35 36.65
C SER A 299 -30.78 19.56 35.72
N GLU A 300 -30.87 20.77 36.28
CA GLU A 300 -30.83 22.03 35.51
C GLU A 300 -29.46 22.28 34.92
N ALA A 301 -28.39 21.98 35.66
CA ALA A 301 -27.01 22.05 35.19
C ALA A 301 -26.78 21.13 33.99
N LEU A 302 -27.29 19.89 34.04
CA LEU A 302 -27.20 18.95 32.93
C LEU A 302 -28.02 19.42 31.72
N TYR A 303 -29.24 19.92 31.94
CA TYR A 303 -30.05 20.48 30.85
C TYR A 303 -29.34 21.63 30.14
N GLU A 304 -28.77 22.57 30.89
CA GLU A 304 -28.05 23.71 30.31
C GLU A 304 -26.76 23.27 29.62
N ALA A 305 -26.05 22.28 30.19
CA ALA A 305 -24.88 21.69 29.54
C ALA A 305 -25.22 21.07 28.19
N LEU A 306 -26.24 20.21 28.12
CA LEU A 306 -26.70 19.60 26.86
C LEU A 306 -27.16 20.65 25.84
N ARG A 307 -27.88 21.68 26.29
CA ARG A 307 -28.37 22.75 25.42
C ARG A 307 -27.23 23.56 24.81
N ARG A 308 -26.18 23.87 25.58
CA ARG A 308 -25.04 24.69 25.14
C ARG A 308 -24.04 23.93 24.28
N THR A 309 -23.79 22.66 24.60
CA THR A 309 -22.77 21.86 23.90
C THR A 309 -23.30 21.16 22.66
N PHE A 310 -24.61 20.96 22.53
CA PHE A 310 -25.17 20.17 21.43
C PHE A 310 -24.76 20.67 20.03
N LEU A 311 -24.97 21.95 19.72
CA LEU A 311 -24.69 22.45 18.38
C LEU A 311 -23.18 22.41 18.05
N PRO A 312 -22.26 22.91 18.91
CA PRO A 312 -20.83 22.76 18.67
C PRO A 312 -20.38 21.31 18.46
N VAL A 313 -20.84 20.39 19.33
CA VAL A 313 -20.49 18.96 19.26
C VAL A 313 -21.07 18.30 18.00
N LEU A 314 -22.31 18.64 17.61
CA LEU A 314 -22.92 18.17 16.37
C LEU A 314 -22.11 18.63 15.15
N MET A 315 -21.72 19.91 15.11
CA MET A 315 -20.93 20.44 14.00
C MET A 315 -19.58 19.75 13.89
N SER A 316 -18.89 19.58 15.02
CA SER A 316 -17.64 18.82 15.11
C SER A 316 -17.78 17.37 14.62
N ALA A 317 -18.87 16.70 15.01
CA ALA A 317 -19.15 15.35 14.55
C ALA A 317 -19.45 15.28 13.04
N ILE A 318 -20.17 16.25 12.48
CA ILE A 318 -20.46 16.30 11.03
C ILE A 318 -19.18 16.62 10.24
N THR A 319 -18.31 17.52 10.72
CA THR A 319 -17.04 17.82 10.05
C THR A 319 -16.09 16.63 10.10
N THR A 320 -16.01 15.95 11.24
CA THR A 320 -15.22 14.72 11.39
C THR A 320 -15.77 13.60 10.50
N PHE A 321 -17.10 13.43 10.47
CA PHE A 321 -17.80 12.50 9.56
C PHE A 321 -17.47 12.81 8.10
N GLY A 322 -17.57 14.07 7.69
CA GLY A 322 -17.21 14.52 6.35
C GLY A 322 -15.74 14.26 6.02
N GLY A 323 -14.83 14.44 7.00
CA GLY A 323 -13.40 14.16 6.85
C GLY A 323 -13.14 12.70 6.49
N PHE A 324 -13.68 11.78 7.29
CA PHE A 324 -13.57 10.35 7.01
C PHE A 324 -14.28 9.94 5.71
N LEU A 325 -15.45 10.50 5.42
CA LEU A 325 -16.20 10.19 4.22
C LEU A 325 -15.52 10.73 2.94
N SER A 326 -14.79 11.85 3.04
CA SER A 326 -14.00 12.38 1.92
C SER A 326 -12.90 11.41 1.48
N ILE A 327 -12.31 10.66 2.43
CA ILE A 327 -11.34 9.59 2.14
C ILE A 327 -12.03 8.50 1.32
N ALA A 328 -13.26 8.12 1.69
CA ALA A 328 -13.98 7.07 0.99
C ALA A 328 -14.42 7.44 -0.43
N PHE A 329 -14.75 8.71 -0.68
CA PHE A 329 -15.11 9.15 -2.03
C PHE A 329 -13.91 9.45 -2.92
N ALA A 330 -12.80 9.91 -2.35
CA ALA A 330 -11.63 10.32 -3.14
C ALA A 330 -10.72 9.15 -3.58
N ASN A 331 -10.79 8.01 -2.90
CA ASN A 331 -9.90 6.87 -3.17
C ASN A 331 -10.60 5.79 -3.99
N GLU A 332 -9.88 5.13 -4.91
CA GLU A 332 -10.37 3.93 -5.60
C GLU A 332 -10.16 2.64 -4.76
N MET A 333 -9.19 2.67 -3.84
CA MET A 333 -8.81 1.56 -2.97
C MET A 333 -9.87 1.23 -1.93
N LEU A 334 -10.44 0.02 -1.96
CA LEU A 334 -11.45 -0.47 -1.04
C LEU A 334 -11.00 -0.39 0.42
N ALA A 335 -9.73 -0.68 0.72
CA ALA A 335 -9.20 -0.59 2.08
C ALA A 335 -9.36 0.83 2.67
N ALA A 336 -9.00 1.87 1.92
CA ALA A 336 -9.16 3.26 2.33
C ALA A 336 -10.65 3.68 2.37
N LYS A 337 -11.47 3.16 1.43
CA LYS A 337 -12.93 3.37 1.44
C LYS A 337 -13.58 2.83 2.70
N ASN A 338 -13.32 1.57 3.02
CA ASN A 338 -13.88 0.90 4.18
C ASN A 338 -13.40 1.58 5.47
N PHE A 339 -12.11 1.95 5.55
CA PHE A 339 -11.58 2.75 6.65
C PHE A 339 -12.35 4.05 6.85
N GLY A 340 -12.56 4.82 5.78
CA GLY A 340 -13.32 6.08 5.82
C GLY A 340 -14.79 5.86 6.20
N ILE A 341 -15.47 4.90 5.60
CA ILE A 341 -16.90 4.61 5.86
C ILE A 341 -17.10 4.18 7.32
N ILE A 342 -16.35 3.20 7.79
CA ILE A 342 -16.51 2.67 9.15
C ILE A 342 -16.12 3.72 10.20
N SER A 343 -15.05 4.49 9.97
CA SER A 343 -14.67 5.57 10.87
C SER A 343 -15.73 6.68 10.91
N ALA A 344 -16.32 7.03 9.76
CA ALA A 344 -17.41 8.01 9.69
C ALA A 344 -18.63 7.54 10.51
N PHE A 345 -19.10 6.31 10.31
CA PHE A 345 -20.19 5.75 11.12
C PHE A 345 -19.83 5.64 12.60
N GLY A 346 -18.60 5.28 12.93
CA GLY A 346 -18.11 5.25 14.32
C GLY A 346 -18.18 6.61 15.00
N VAL A 347 -17.88 7.69 14.28
CA VAL A 347 -18.03 9.06 14.78
C VAL A 347 -19.50 9.44 15.02
N LEU A 348 -20.40 9.10 14.11
CA LEU A 348 -21.84 9.32 14.30
C LEU A 348 -22.38 8.51 15.48
N LEU A 349 -21.95 7.26 15.64
CA LEU A 349 -22.30 6.44 16.80
C LEU A 349 -21.76 7.05 18.09
N SER A 350 -20.53 7.58 18.09
CA SER A 350 -19.97 8.29 19.25
C SER A 350 -20.83 9.50 19.63
N LEU A 351 -21.30 10.28 18.65
CA LEU A 351 -22.24 11.38 18.87
C LEU A 351 -23.56 10.88 19.50
N ILE A 352 -24.16 9.83 18.92
CA ILE A 352 -25.42 9.25 19.40
C ILE A 352 -25.26 8.77 20.86
N PHE A 353 -24.24 7.98 21.15
CA PHE A 353 -23.98 7.49 22.51
C PHE A 353 -23.63 8.63 23.47
N THR A 354 -22.92 9.68 23.02
CA THR A 354 -22.65 10.85 23.86
C THR A 354 -23.93 11.54 24.35
N PHE A 355 -25.00 11.59 23.56
CA PHE A 355 -26.25 12.23 23.98
C PHE A 355 -27.29 11.28 24.60
N LEU A 356 -27.13 9.96 24.44
CA LEU A 356 -28.02 8.96 25.06
C LEU A 356 -27.42 8.36 26.33
N TRP A 357 -26.19 7.85 26.25
CA TRP A 357 -25.52 7.11 27.33
C TRP A 357 -24.98 8.03 28.41
N LEU A 358 -24.22 9.06 28.03
CA LEU A 358 -23.53 9.94 28.98
C LEU A 358 -24.50 10.66 29.94
N PRO A 359 -25.60 11.31 29.48
CA PRO A 359 -26.45 12.08 30.37
C PRO A 359 -27.26 11.18 31.30
N ALA A 360 -27.62 9.98 30.85
CA ALA A 360 -28.34 8.99 31.65
C ALA A 360 -27.50 8.55 32.86
N TRP A 361 -26.21 8.28 32.66
CA TRP A 361 -25.31 7.95 33.76
C TRP A 361 -25.02 9.13 34.69
N ILE A 362 -24.94 10.36 34.15
CA ILE A 362 -24.83 11.57 34.99
C ILE A 362 -26.08 11.75 35.86
N CYS A 363 -27.28 11.44 35.35
CA CYS A 363 -28.52 11.49 36.14
C CYS A 363 -28.57 10.45 37.28
N ILE A 364 -28.04 9.25 37.07
CA ILE A 364 -28.03 8.19 38.09
C ILE A 364 -26.93 8.44 39.13
N PHE A 365 -25.78 8.96 38.69
CA PHE A 365 -24.65 9.29 39.55
C PHE A 365 -24.32 10.79 39.47
N PRO A 366 -25.24 11.67 39.89
CA PRO A 366 -24.99 13.10 39.88
C PRO A 366 -23.83 13.39 40.83
N LYS A 367 -22.96 14.33 40.46
CA LYS A 367 -22.07 14.91 41.45
C LYS A 367 -22.95 15.64 42.48
N GLY A 368 -22.89 15.19 43.73
CA GLY A 368 -23.58 15.87 44.83
C GLY A 368 -22.98 17.25 45.08
N LYS A 369 -23.79 18.20 45.57
CA LYS A 369 -23.29 19.41 46.25
C LYS A 369 -22.69 18.99 47.59
N ALA A 370 -21.39 18.70 47.67
CA ALA A 370 -20.72 18.52 48.96
C ALA A 370 -19.24 18.91 48.87
N ASN A 371 -18.89 19.95 49.64
CA ASN A 371 -17.57 20.45 50.03
C ASN A 371 -16.40 20.09 49.09
N LEU A 372 -16.19 20.92 48.07
CA LEU A 372 -14.82 21.23 47.69
C LEU A 372 -14.16 21.83 48.93
N GLY A 373 -13.25 21.10 49.56
CA GLY A 373 -12.27 21.71 50.43
C GLY A 373 -11.61 22.87 49.69
N ASN A 374 -11.38 23.97 50.42
CA ASN A 374 -10.60 25.13 50.00
C ASN A 374 -9.21 24.70 49.47
N LEU A 375 -9.13 24.30 48.20
CA LEU A 375 -7.89 24.21 47.46
C LEU A 375 -7.89 25.38 46.49
N ASN A 376 -6.95 26.30 46.74
CA ASN A 376 -6.81 27.62 46.14
C ASN A 376 -6.90 27.59 44.60
N HIS A 377 -7.98 28.17 44.07
CA HIS A 377 -8.19 28.44 42.64
C HIS A 377 -7.19 29.46 42.06
N GLU A 378 -6.45 30.18 42.90
CA GLU A 378 -5.47 31.19 42.48
C GLU A 378 -4.36 30.60 41.57
N ASN A 379 -3.94 29.35 41.77
CA ASN A 379 -2.82 28.76 41.01
C ASN A 379 -3.21 28.15 39.65
N GLU A 380 -4.44 27.62 39.48
CA GLU A 380 -4.90 27.07 38.20
C GLU A 380 -5.49 28.14 37.27
N GLU A 381 -6.15 29.16 37.82
CA GLU A 381 -6.57 30.34 37.04
C GLU A 381 -5.34 31.11 36.52
N GLY A 382 -4.22 31.08 37.25
CA GLY A 382 -2.96 31.75 36.90
C GLY A 382 -2.33 31.29 35.57
N ILE A 383 -2.26 29.98 35.28
CA ILE A 383 -1.57 29.48 34.07
C ILE A 383 -2.33 29.87 32.80
N PHE A 384 -3.64 29.61 32.75
CA PHE A 384 -4.44 29.91 31.55
C PHE A 384 -4.63 31.41 31.33
N SER A 385 -4.74 32.19 32.40
CA SER A 385 -4.74 33.66 32.30
C SER A 385 -3.39 34.20 31.83
N SER A 386 -2.27 33.64 32.29
CA SER A 386 -0.92 34.02 31.81
C SER A 386 -0.72 33.72 30.33
N VAL A 387 -1.20 32.57 29.85
CA VAL A 387 -1.15 32.23 28.41
C VAL A 387 -2.03 33.18 27.60
N ALA A 388 -3.24 33.47 28.07
CA ALA A 388 -4.12 34.44 27.43
C ALA A 388 -3.47 35.83 27.35
N GLU A 389 -2.88 36.31 28.45
CA GLU A 389 -2.19 37.60 28.51
C GLU A 389 -0.98 37.65 27.58
N LEU A 390 -0.19 36.57 27.51
CA LEU A 390 0.94 36.44 26.57
C LEU A 390 0.46 36.57 25.11
N VAL A 391 -0.58 35.83 24.73
CA VAL A 391 -1.13 35.84 23.37
C VAL A 391 -1.72 37.21 23.03
N PHE A 392 -2.43 37.83 23.97
CA PHE A 392 -3.04 39.15 23.78
C PHE A 392 -1.97 40.26 23.64
N ARG A 393 -0.96 40.26 24.52
CA ARG A 393 0.11 41.26 24.58
C ARG A 393 1.08 41.15 23.39
N TYR A 394 1.47 39.93 23.01
CA TYR A 394 2.46 39.69 21.96
C TYR A 394 1.85 39.24 20.61
N ARG A 395 0.63 39.68 20.31
CA ARG A 395 -0.12 39.27 19.11
C ARG A 395 0.62 39.45 17.78
N ILE A 396 1.39 40.54 17.61
CA ILE A 396 2.16 40.79 16.37
C ILE A 396 3.38 39.84 16.26
N PRO A 397 4.24 39.72 17.29
CA PRO A 397 5.30 38.72 17.31
C PRO A 397 4.82 37.29 17.09
N VAL A 398 3.69 36.90 17.71
CA VAL A 398 3.08 35.57 17.52
C VAL A 398 2.78 35.35 16.05
N LEU A 399 2.10 36.29 15.38
CA LEU A 399 1.81 36.19 13.94
C LEU A 399 3.11 36.08 13.11
N GLY A 400 4.14 36.85 13.45
CA GLY A 400 5.45 36.76 12.81
C GLY A 400 6.08 35.37 12.90
N ILE A 401 6.01 34.72 14.06
CA ILE A 401 6.50 33.34 14.26
C ILE A 401 5.76 32.37 13.35
N PHE A 402 4.43 32.45 13.27
CA PHE A 402 3.64 31.59 12.38
C PHE A 402 3.97 31.80 10.90
N ILE A 403 4.23 33.05 10.47
CA ILE A 403 4.67 33.33 9.10
C ILE A 403 6.04 32.69 8.83
N VAL A 404 6.99 32.83 9.75
CA VAL A 404 8.33 32.21 9.60
C VAL A 404 8.21 30.68 9.53
N ILE A 405 7.44 30.06 10.43
CA ILE A 405 7.20 28.61 10.39
C ILE A 405 6.52 28.23 9.07
N GLY A 406 5.55 29.02 8.59
CA GLY A 406 4.88 28.80 7.32
C GLY A 406 5.84 28.81 6.12
N ILE A 407 6.79 29.75 6.09
CA ILE A 407 7.82 29.82 5.02
C ILE A 407 8.74 28.60 5.07
N VAL A 408 9.23 28.23 6.26
CA VAL A 408 10.06 27.02 6.43
C VAL A 408 9.27 25.77 6.03
N ALA A 409 8.00 25.70 6.41
CA ALA A 409 7.14 24.57 6.10
C ALA A 409 6.89 24.44 4.58
N LEU A 410 6.70 25.57 3.88
CA LEU A 410 6.58 25.60 2.43
C LEU A 410 7.85 25.10 1.72
N TYR A 411 9.04 25.42 2.24
CA TYR A 411 10.30 24.90 1.68
C TYR A 411 10.38 23.36 1.77
N PHE A 412 10.01 22.79 2.91
CA PHE A 412 10.05 21.33 3.10
C PHE A 412 8.90 20.59 2.42
N LEU A 413 7.75 21.24 2.17
CA LEU A 413 6.64 20.67 1.40
C LEU A 413 7.11 20.16 0.02
N PHE A 414 8.00 20.88 -0.66
CA PHE A 414 8.53 20.48 -1.97
C PHE A 414 9.50 19.27 -1.91
N LYS A 415 9.86 18.80 -0.72
CA LYS A 415 10.73 17.62 -0.52
C LYS A 415 9.97 16.35 -0.16
N VAL A 416 8.63 16.39 -0.15
CA VAL A 416 7.82 15.20 0.15
C VAL A 416 7.94 14.20 -1.00
N GLU A 417 8.32 12.97 -0.67
CA GLU A 417 8.42 11.85 -1.62
C GLU A 417 7.21 10.93 -1.49
N ILE A 418 6.64 10.48 -2.60
CA ILE A 418 5.56 9.47 -2.63
C ILE A 418 6.21 8.11 -2.88
N LYS A 419 5.99 7.14 -1.99
CA LYS A 419 6.52 5.77 -2.13
C LYS A 419 5.52 4.75 -1.62
N VAL A 420 5.29 3.69 -2.39
CA VAL A 420 4.50 2.52 -1.99
C VAL A 420 5.39 1.28 -2.07
N ASP A 421 5.66 0.67 -0.91
CA ASP A 421 6.49 -0.53 -0.80
C ASP A 421 5.95 -1.45 0.32
N TYR A 422 5.76 -2.74 0.00
CA TYR A 422 5.37 -3.74 0.99
C TYR A 422 6.46 -3.99 2.03
N LEU A 423 7.74 -3.96 1.65
CA LEU A 423 8.84 -4.17 2.60
C LEU A 423 8.92 -3.05 3.62
N ALA A 424 8.43 -1.86 3.28
CA ALA A 424 8.35 -0.73 4.20
C ALA A 424 7.37 -0.95 5.36
N TYR A 425 6.50 -1.97 5.32
CA TYR A 425 5.63 -2.34 6.45
C TYR A 425 6.43 -2.91 7.63
N PHE A 426 7.57 -3.52 7.32
CA PHE A 426 8.38 -4.23 8.27
C PHE A 426 9.56 -3.36 8.71
N ASP A 427 9.97 -3.55 9.96
CA ASP A 427 11.24 -3.01 10.41
C ASP A 427 12.37 -3.65 9.60
N LYS A 428 13.42 -2.90 9.23
CA LYS A 428 14.56 -3.45 8.48
C LYS A 428 15.25 -4.62 9.21
N LYS A 429 15.07 -4.71 10.54
CA LYS A 429 15.58 -5.79 11.38
C LYS A 429 14.65 -7.02 11.46
N ALA A 430 13.43 -6.94 10.92
CA ALA A 430 12.50 -8.05 10.94
C ALA A 430 13.03 -9.21 10.08
N GLU A 431 12.76 -10.44 10.52
CA GLU A 431 13.17 -11.68 9.83
C GLU A 431 12.73 -11.67 8.37
N VAL A 432 11.46 -11.32 8.11
CA VAL A 432 10.88 -11.25 6.74
C VAL A 432 11.66 -10.29 5.85
N SER A 433 12.06 -9.11 6.35
CA SER A 433 12.81 -8.14 5.56
C SER A 433 14.20 -8.66 5.19
N GLN A 434 14.89 -9.31 6.13
CA GLN A 434 16.22 -9.88 5.90
C GLN A 434 16.16 -11.06 4.92
N ILE A 435 15.16 -11.93 5.08
CA ILE A 435 14.90 -13.06 4.20
C ILE A 435 14.64 -12.57 2.77
N THR A 436 13.69 -11.65 2.58
CA THR A 436 13.35 -11.14 1.24
C THR A 436 14.54 -10.43 0.60
N ALA A 437 15.31 -9.64 1.37
CA ALA A 437 16.53 -9.02 0.86
C ALA A 437 17.59 -10.04 0.42
N LYS A 438 17.76 -11.13 1.18
CA LYS A 438 18.69 -12.21 0.83
C LYS A 438 18.23 -12.98 -0.41
N ILE A 439 16.95 -13.32 -0.53
CA ILE A 439 16.38 -13.97 -1.72
C ILE A 439 16.60 -13.09 -2.96
N ASN A 440 16.30 -11.80 -2.86
CA ASN A 440 16.50 -10.84 -3.96
C ASN A 440 17.96 -10.71 -4.39
N HIS A 441 18.88 -10.73 -3.44
CA HIS A 441 20.31 -10.71 -3.76
C HIS A 441 20.78 -12.03 -4.40
N THR A 442 20.15 -13.16 -4.05
CA THR A 442 20.60 -14.49 -4.50
C THR A 442 20.05 -14.86 -5.87
N PHE A 443 18.80 -14.49 -6.18
CA PHE A 443 18.09 -14.85 -7.42
C PHE A 443 17.71 -13.66 -8.31
N ASP A 444 18.39 -12.52 -8.15
CA ASP A 444 18.27 -11.31 -8.99
C ASP A 444 16.87 -10.63 -9.02
N GLY A 445 15.93 -10.97 -8.12
CA GLY A 445 14.69 -10.21 -7.90
C GLY A 445 13.48 -11.01 -7.35
N SER A 446 12.45 -10.31 -6.86
CA SER A 446 11.18 -10.92 -6.39
C SER A 446 9.93 -10.15 -6.80
N PHE A 447 10.06 -9.03 -7.53
CA PHE A 447 8.93 -8.21 -7.93
C PHE A 447 8.57 -8.49 -9.38
N GLU A 448 7.32 -8.85 -9.63
CA GLU A 448 6.89 -9.27 -10.95
C GLU A 448 6.35 -8.09 -11.78
N LEU A 449 6.79 -8.01 -13.03
CA LEU A 449 6.21 -7.16 -14.08
C LEU A 449 5.62 -8.08 -15.14
N LYS A 450 4.30 -7.97 -15.38
CA LYS A 450 3.60 -8.81 -16.35
C LYS A 450 3.21 -7.99 -17.59
N LEU A 451 3.42 -8.55 -18.77
CA LEU A 451 2.97 -8.02 -20.05
C LEU A 451 1.89 -8.94 -20.59
N TYR A 452 0.70 -8.40 -20.80
CA TYR A 452 -0.44 -9.13 -21.35
C TYR A 452 -0.69 -8.69 -22.79
N ALA A 453 -0.94 -9.65 -23.67
CA ALA A 453 -1.36 -9.41 -25.05
C ALA A 453 -2.40 -10.47 -25.48
N GLN A 454 -3.50 -10.02 -26.09
CA GLN A 454 -4.47 -10.88 -26.75
C GLN A 454 -4.15 -10.94 -28.24
N SER A 455 -3.60 -12.08 -28.65
CA SER A 455 -3.14 -12.39 -30.00
C SER A 455 -2.98 -13.90 -30.18
N ASP A 456 -2.94 -14.36 -31.41
CA ASP A 456 -2.72 -15.78 -31.72
C ASP A 456 -1.30 -16.20 -31.32
N ALA A 457 -1.19 -17.10 -30.36
CA ALA A 457 0.07 -17.64 -29.84
C ALA A 457 0.81 -18.52 -30.85
N THR A 458 0.12 -18.97 -31.89
CA THR A 458 0.68 -19.80 -32.97
C THR A 458 1.23 -18.98 -34.13
N ASP A 459 0.92 -17.68 -34.19
CA ASP A 459 1.40 -16.79 -35.23
C ASP A 459 2.89 -16.41 -35.02
N PRO A 460 3.79 -16.75 -35.98
CA PRO A 460 5.20 -16.36 -35.90
C PRO A 460 5.41 -14.85 -35.80
N VAL A 461 4.55 -14.03 -36.41
CA VAL A 461 4.65 -12.56 -36.36
C VAL A 461 4.43 -12.07 -34.94
N THR A 462 3.42 -12.63 -34.24
CA THR A 462 3.17 -12.39 -32.82
C THR A 462 4.39 -12.76 -31.98
N LEU A 463 4.94 -13.97 -32.15
CA LEU A 463 6.09 -14.42 -31.37
C LEU A 463 7.33 -13.54 -31.59
N ARG A 464 7.59 -13.11 -32.84
CA ARG A 464 8.72 -12.19 -33.15
C ARG A 464 8.51 -10.82 -32.52
N ALA A 465 7.30 -10.27 -32.59
CA ALA A 465 6.97 -9.00 -31.94
C ALA A 465 7.18 -9.11 -30.41
N LEU A 466 6.71 -10.20 -29.79
CA LEU A 466 6.93 -10.46 -28.36
C LEU A 466 8.42 -10.63 -28.03
N GLN A 467 9.22 -11.28 -28.89
CA GLN A 467 10.67 -11.38 -28.69
C GLN A 467 11.36 -10.01 -28.70
N ILE A 468 10.99 -9.13 -29.65
CA ILE A 468 11.49 -7.76 -29.69
C ILE A 468 11.12 -7.02 -28.41
N ILE A 469 9.87 -7.12 -27.98
CA ILE A 469 9.36 -6.47 -26.77
C ILE A 469 10.10 -6.95 -25.53
N GLU A 470 10.23 -8.28 -25.35
CA GLU A 470 10.81 -8.85 -24.14
C GLU A 470 12.31 -8.55 -24.01
N GLU A 471 13.06 -8.61 -25.10
CA GLU A 471 14.51 -8.35 -25.09
C GLU A 471 14.80 -6.84 -24.96
N THR A 472 13.95 -5.97 -25.53
CA THR A 472 14.04 -4.52 -25.34
C THR A 472 13.79 -4.13 -23.88
N ILE A 473 12.76 -4.71 -23.25
CA ILE A 473 12.45 -4.46 -21.83
C ILE A 473 13.56 -5.02 -20.94
N ARG A 474 14.06 -6.22 -21.24
CA ARG A 474 15.20 -6.81 -20.54
C ARG A 474 16.43 -5.91 -20.58
N PHE A 475 16.77 -5.37 -21.75
CA PHE A 475 17.89 -4.43 -21.91
C PHE A 475 17.70 -3.17 -21.05
N LYS A 476 16.52 -2.57 -21.10
CA LYS A 476 16.17 -1.37 -20.32
C LYS A 476 16.14 -1.62 -18.81
N ALA A 477 15.82 -2.84 -18.39
CA ALA A 477 15.89 -3.27 -17.01
C ALA A 477 17.32 -3.64 -16.56
N GLY A 478 18.34 -3.43 -17.40
CA GLY A 478 19.74 -3.68 -17.07
C GLY A 478 20.27 -5.08 -17.43
N GLY A 479 19.56 -5.85 -18.28
CA GLY A 479 20.02 -7.11 -18.88
C GLY A 479 19.92 -8.37 -18.00
N ASN A 480 19.84 -8.21 -16.68
CA ASN A 480 19.86 -9.31 -15.70
C ASN A 480 18.51 -10.04 -15.53
N THR A 481 17.41 -9.44 -15.98
CA THR A 481 16.07 -9.96 -15.76
C THR A 481 15.79 -11.17 -16.65
N ARG A 482 14.93 -12.08 -16.18
CA ARG A 482 14.60 -13.32 -16.89
C ARG A 482 13.10 -13.34 -17.18
N PRO A 483 12.68 -13.17 -18.45
CA PRO A 483 11.29 -13.30 -18.81
C PRO A 483 10.88 -14.79 -18.83
N ASN A 484 9.80 -15.11 -18.14
CA ASN A 484 9.02 -16.31 -18.42
C ASN A 484 8.08 -15.99 -19.59
N SER A 485 8.29 -16.66 -20.73
CA SER A 485 7.69 -16.31 -22.02
C SER A 485 7.56 -17.52 -22.91
N LEU A 486 6.47 -17.57 -23.68
CA LEU A 486 6.26 -18.61 -24.70
C LEU A 486 7.36 -18.60 -25.76
N VAL A 487 7.91 -17.42 -26.07
CA VAL A 487 8.94 -17.22 -27.10
C VAL A 487 10.17 -18.10 -26.84
N ASN A 488 10.66 -18.09 -25.60
CA ASN A 488 11.82 -18.88 -25.20
C ASN A 488 11.53 -20.39 -25.27
N ILE A 489 10.30 -20.81 -24.92
CA ILE A 489 9.90 -22.22 -24.97
C ILE A 489 9.87 -22.68 -26.42
N ILE A 490 9.14 -21.98 -27.30
CA ILE A 490 9.02 -22.34 -28.72
C ILE A 490 10.39 -22.35 -29.40
N ALA A 491 11.24 -21.35 -29.16
CA ALA A 491 12.57 -21.35 -29.75
C ALA A 491 13.46 -22.49 -29.23
N SER A 492 13.33 -22.86 -27.95
CA SER A 492 14.06 -24.01 -27.39
C SER A 492 13.58 -25.34 -27.97
N LEU A 493 12.27 -25.51 -28.18
CA LEU A 493 11.70 -26.69 -28.83
C LEU A 493 12.19 -26.79 -30.27
N ASN A 494 12.16 -25.67 -30.98
CA ASN A 494 12.60 -25.61 -32.37
C ASN A 494 14.08 -25.99 -32.49
N ASN A 495 14.94 -25.60 -31.54
CA ASN A 495 16.33 -26.07 -31.51
C ASN A 495 16.48 -27.59 -31.46
N GLY A 496 15.55 -28.29 -30.82
CA GLY A 496 15.53 -29.75 -30.81
C GLY A 496 15.26 -30.37 -32.19
N MET A 497 14.58 -29.64 -33.08
CA MET A 497 14.22 -30.10 -34.43
C MET A 497 15.18 -29.57 -35.51
N VAL A 498 15.54 -28.29 -35.45
CA VAL A 498 16.33 -27.57 -36.46
C VAL A 498 17.72 -27.19 -35.93
N GLN A 499 18.22 -27.80 -34.84
CA GLN A 499 19.56 -27.64 -34.27
C GLN A 499 20.06 -26.20 -33.96
N PHE A 500 19.19 -25.19 -34.05
CA PHE A 500 19.43 -23.84 -33.51
C PHE A 500 18.13 -23.24 -32.93
N PRO A 501 18.23 -22.42 -31.88
CA PRO A 501 17.06 -21.86 -31.22
C PRO A 501 16.55 -20.61 -31.93
N ALA A 502 15.45 -20.74 -32.66
CA ALA A 502 14.79 -19.65 -33.36
C ALA A 502 13.28 -19.84 -33.38
N ILE A 503 12.54 -18.75 -33.57
CA ILE A 503 11.10 -18.80 -33.84
C ILE A 503 10.89 -19.36 -35.26
N PRO A 504 9.99 -20.34 -35.46
CA PRO A 504 9.69 -20.89 -36.78
C PRO A 504 9.23 -19.84 -37.80
N GLU A 505 9.24 -20.21 -39.08
CA GLU A 505 8.83 -19.30 -40.17
C GLU A 505 7.34 -19.39 -40.48
N SER A 506 6.71 -20.54 -40.22
CA SER A 506 5.28 -20.75 -40.51
C SER A 506 4.46 -21.08 -39.27
N GLN A 507 3.19 -20.71 -39.31
CA GLN A 507 2.22 -21.02 -38.25
C GLN A 507 2.09 -22.54 -38.01
N ALA A 508 2.08 -23.34 -39.08
CA ALA A 508 2.00 -24.80 -38.97
C ALA A 508 3.18 -25.42 -38.20
N GLU A 509 4.39 -24.87 -38.35
CA GLU A 509 5.55 -25.30 -37.57
C GLU A 509 5.37 -24.96 -36.09
N VAL A 510 4.88 -23.76 -35.77
CA VAL A 510 4.59 -23.36 -34.38
C VAL A 510 3.50 -24.25 -33.77
N GLU A 511 2.43 -24.53 -34.50
CA GLU A 511 1.35 -25.44 -34.05
C GLU A 511 1.88 -26.85 -33.74
N ASN A 512 2.75 -27.38 -34.60
CA ASN A 512 3.39 -28.68 -34.38
C ASN A 512 4.24 -28.68 -33.10
N LEU A 513 5.00 -27.61 -32.83
CA LEU A 513 5.76 -27.48 -31.59
C LEU A 513 4.84 -27.34 -30.37
N PHE A 514 3.73 -26.62 -30.51
CA PHE A 514 2.77 -26.38 -29.43
C PHE A 514 2.11 -27.69 -28.97
N PHE A 515 1.87 -28.64 -29.88
CA PHE A 515 1.30 -29.96 -29.55
C PHE A 515 2.10 -30.68 -28.45
N PHE A 516 3.43 -30.56 -28.46
CA PHE A 516 4.27 -31.24 -27.47
C PHE A 516 4.13 -30.63 -26.07
N ILE A 517 3.86 -29.34 -25.98
CA ILE A 517 3.79 -28.61 -24.70
C ILE A 517 2.35 -28.38 -24.23
N GLU A 518 1.36 -28.86 -24.99
CA GLU A 518 -0.04 -28.77 -24.65
C GLU A 518 -0.35 -29.58 -23.38
N GLY A 519 -1.01 -28.93 -22.41
CA GLY A 519 -1.27 -29.52 -21.09
C GLY A 519 -0.15 -29.33 -20.06
N ASN A 520 1.01 -28.78 -20.44
CA ASN A 520 2.07 -28.45 -19.50
C ASN A 520 1.65 -27.27 -18.57
N GLU A 521 1.79 -27.45 -17.26
CA GLU A 521 1.44 -26.43 -16.26
C GLU A 521 2.26 -25.12 -16.42
N MET A 522 3.50 -25.20 -16.90
CA MET A 522 4.31 -24.01 -17.19
C MET A 522 3.72 -23.18 -18.33
N VAL A 523 3.11 -23.85 -19.32
CA VAL A 523 2.51 -23.21 -20.49
C VAL A 523 1.16 -22.60 -20.14
N LYS A 524 0.34 -23.27 -19.31
CA LYS A 524 -0.94 -22.71 -18.82
C LYS A 524 -0.75 -21.38 -18.08
N ALA A 525 0.40 -21.20 -17.42
CA ALA A 525 0.72 -19.96 -16.71
C ALA A 525 1.08 -18.76 -17.63
N ILE A 526 1.29 -19.00 -18.94
CA ILE A 526 1.74 -18.00 -19.92
C ILE A 526 0.87 -17.92 -21.18
N VAL A 527 0.09 -18.96 -21.50
CA VAL A 527 -0.86 -19.02 -22.63
C VAL A 527 -2.16 -19.64 -22.15
N ASN A 528 -3.30 -19.06 -22.54
CA ASN A 528 -4.61 -19.63 -22.22
C ASN A 528 -4.94 -20.86 -23.10
N GLU A 529 -5.97 -21.62 -22.73
CA GLU A 529 -6.38 -22.82 -23.48
C GLU A 529 -6.74 -22.55 -24.95
N GLU A 530 -7.34 -21.39 -25.24
CA GLU A 530 -7.73 -20.98 -26.60
C GLU A 530 -6.56 -20.48 -27.46
N LYS A 531 -5.34 -20.38 -26.89
CA LYS A 531 -4.12 -19.91 -27.58
C LYS A 531 -4.23 -18.48 -28.15
N ASP A 532 -5.14 -17.68 -27.61
CA ASP A 532 -5.41 -16.30 -28.06
C ASP A 532 -4.99 -15.22 -27.05
N GLN A 533 -4.48 -15.62 -25.88
CA GLN A 533 -4.01 -14.73 -24.83
C GLN A 533 -2.67 -15.19 -24.29
N LEU A 534 -1.73 -14.23 -24.25
CA LEU A 534 -0.33 -14.42 -23.93
C LEU A 534 0.08 -13.55 -22.75
N LEU A 535 0.95 -14.09 -21.91
CA LEU A 535 1.52 -13.42 -20.74
C LEU A 535 3.04 -13.61 -20.72
N ILE A 536 3.77 -12.48 -20.67
CA ILE A 536 5.21 -12.48 -20.39
C ILE A 536 5.41 -11.94 -18.98
N SER A 537 6.16 -12.66 -18.15
CA SER A 537 6.41 -12.26 -16.76
C SER A 537 7.89 -12.05 -16.50
N PHE A 538 8.27 -10.88 -16.00
CA PHE A 538 9.64 -10.53 -15.62
C PHE A 538 9.77 -10.50 -14.10
N LEU A 539 10.82 -11.13 -13.58
CA LEU A 539 11.28 -10.88 -12.21
C LEU A 539 12.26 -9.70 -12.22
N LEU A 540 11.88 -8.64 -11.51
CA LEU A 540 12.65 -7.43 -11.35
C LEU A 540 13.22 -7.34 -9.92
N PRO A 541 14.44 -6.81 -9.76
CA PRO A 541 14.92 -6.41 -8.45
C PRO A 541 14.10 -5.22 -7.94
N SER A 542 14.23 -4.93 -6.63
CA SER A 542 13.69 -3.69 -6.08
C SER A 542 14.41 -2.50 -6.71
N ILE A 543 13.68 -1.68 -7.46
CA ILE A 543 14.17 -0.48 -8.14
C ILE A 543 13.47 0.77 -7.60
N GLU A 544 14.16 1.91 -7.67
CA GLU A 544 13.59 3.19 -7.24
C GLU A 544 12.32 3.54 -8.03
N SER A 545 11.39 4.28 -7.41
CA SER A 545 10.10 4.63 -8.04
C SER A 545 10.28 5.32 -9.38
N ARG A 546 11.30 6.17 -9.54
CA ARG A 546 11.59 6.86 -10.80
C ARG A 546 11.92 5.88 -11.94
N ASP A 547 12.82 4.95 -11.69
CA ASP A 547 13.25 3.97 -12.70
C ASP A 547 12.13 2.97 -12.99
N ARG A 548 11.36 2.61 -11.96
CA ARG A 548 10.16 1.79 -12.10
C ARG A 548 9.11 2.44 -13.01
N TYR A 549 8.81 3.73 -12.81
CA TYR A 549 7.89 4.47 -13.68
C TYR A 549 8.38 4.47 -15.12
N ARG A 550 9.66 4.76 -15.33
CA ARG A 550 10.24 4.79 -16.65
C ARG A 550 10.13 3.44 -17.34
N LEU A 551 10.49 2.35 -16.66
CA LEU A 551 10.42 1.00 -17.22
C LEU A 551 8.98 0.60 -17.58
N ILE A 552 8.01 0.89 -16.73
CA ILE A 552 6.59 0.60 -16.97
C ILE A 552 6.03 1.42 -18.13
N ASP A 553 6.29 2.73 -18.15
CA ASP A 553 5.80 3.61 -19.20
C ASP A 553 6.42 3.20 -20.56
N GLU A 554 7.71 2.84 -20.56
CA GLU A 554 8.39 2.30 -21.73
C GLU A 554 7.81 0.94 -22.18
N ALA A 555 7.54 0.01 -21.26
CA ALA A 555 6.91 -1.27 -21.58
C ALA A 555 5.49 -1.09 -22.13
N THR A 556 4.72 -0.15 -21.57
CA THR A 556 3.35 0.17 -22.01
C THR A 556 3.36 0.80 -23.40
N GLN A 557 4.28 1.74 -23.65
CA GLN A 557 4.46 2.35 -24.97
C GLN A 557 4.89 1.33 -26.01
N LEU A 558 5.81 0.44 -25.66
CA LEU A 558 6.33 -0.58 -26.57
C LEU A 558 5.25 -1.59 -26.96
N LEU A 559 4.51 -2.14 -25.99
CA LEU A 559 3.34 -2.99 -26.26
C LEU A 559 2.32 -2.27 -27.15
N SER A 560 2.08 -0.99 -26.90
CA SER A 560 1.12 -0.20 -27.69
C SER A 560 1.62 0.08 -29.10
N SER A 561 2.92 0.32 -29.30
CA SER A 561 3.48 0.54 -30.65
C SER A 561 3.45 -0.73 -31.51
N TYR A 562 3.50 -1.91 -30.89
CA TYR A 562 3.41 -3.20 -31.57
C TYR A 562 1.98 -3.77 -31.59
N ALA A 563 0.99 -3.04 -31.05
CA ALA A 563 -0.41 -3.46 -31.12
C ALA A 563 -0.93 -3.53 -32.56
N SER A 564 -0.38 -2.67 -33.43
CA SER A 564 -0.50 -2.79 -34.87
C SER A 564 0.88 -2.74 -35.51
N VAL A 565 1.10 -3.55 -36.55
CA VAL A 565 2.39 -3.70 -37.20
C VAL A 565 2.25 -3.66 -38.72
N ASN A 566 3.35 -3.31 -39.38
CA ASN A 566 3.57 -3.61 -40.79
C ASN A 566 4.57 -4.77 -40.88
N ILE A 567 4.37 -5.66 -41.84
CA ILE A 567 5.29 -6.76 -42.10
C ILE A 567 6.29 -6.28 -43.15
N VAL A 568 7.55 -6.13 -42.76
CA VAL A 568 8.60 -5.64 -43.65
C VAL A 568 9.60 -6.75 -43.96
N PRO A 569 9.98 -6.93 -45.24
CA PRO A 569 11.04 -7.87 -45.60
C PRO A 569 12.35 -7.53 -44.89
N ALA A 570 13.03 -8.54 -44.35
CA ALA A 570 14.28 -8.39 -43.61
C ALA A 570 15.39 -7.67 -44.41
N SER A 571 15.35 -7.77 -45.74
CA SER A 571 16.25 -7.04 -46.64
C SER A 571 16.21 -5.52 -46.47
N LYS A 572 15.09 -4.96 -45.97
CA LYS A 572 14.89 -3.53 -45.74
C LYS A 572 15.12 -3.10 -44.28
N THR A 573 15.33 -4.04 -43.35
CA THR A 573 15.42 -3.78 -41.90
C THR A 573 16.67 -4.39 -41.25
N LYS A 574 17.75 -4.54 -42.03
CA LYS A 574 19.01 -5.15 -41.59
C LYS A 574 19.62 -4.50 -40.35
N GLU A 575 19.61 -3.17 -40.26
CA GLU A 575 20.12 -2.44 -39.09
C GLU A 575 19.29 -2.71 -37.83
N THR A 576 17.96 -2.82 -37.97
CA THR A 576 17.06 -3.18 -36.88
C THR A 576 17.35 -4.59 -36.36
N LEU A 577 17.55 -5.56 -37.26
CA LEU A 577 17.89 -6.94 -36.87
C LEU A 577 19.27 -7.04 -36.22
N LEU A 578 20.24 -6.26 -36.71
CA LEU A 578 21.57 -6.16 -36.12
C LEU A 578 21.49 -5.63 -34.70
N SER A 579 20.80 -4.49 -34.50
CA SER A 579 20.69 -3.86 -33.19
C SER A 579 19.95 -4.75 -32.19
N LEU A 580 18.91 -5.46 -32.61
CA LEU A 580 18.22 -6.45 -31.79
C LEU A 580 19.15 -7.59 -31.38
N SER A 581 19.89 -8.16 -32.33
CA SER A 581 20.79 -9.28 -32.05
C SER A 581 21.95 -8.87 -31.13
N ALA A 582 22.50 -7.68 -31.33
CA ALA A 582 23.51 -7.10 -30.44
C ALA A 582 22.97 -6.88 -29.02
N MET A 583 21.74 -6.38 -28.90
CA MET A 583 21.05 -6.20 -27.62
C MET A 583 20.79 -7.53 -26.91
N MET A 584 20.33 -8.54 -27.64
CA MET A 584 20.11 -9.90 -27.12
C MET A 584 21.42 -10.53 -26.63
N LEU A 585 22.53 -10.32 -27.35
CA LEU A 585 23.85 -10.80 -26.95
C LEU A 585 24.35 -10.04 -25.71
N TYR A 586 24.20 -8.72 -25.67
CA TYR A 586 24.51 -7.89 -24.51
C TYR A 586 23.77 -8.37 -23.26
N ASN A 587 22.45 -8.59 -23.35
CA ASN A 587 21.63 -9.07 -22.24
C ASN A 587 22.16 -10.39 -21.64
N ARG A 588 22.65 -11.29 -22.50
CA ARG A 588 23.24 -12.58 -22.09
C ARG A 588 24.62 -12.41 -21.47
N LEU A 589 25.46 -11.54 -22.03
CA LEU A 589 26.79 -11.22 -21.51
C LEU A 589 26.74 -10.55 -20.13
N VAL A 590 25.84 -9.59 -19.93
CA VAL A 590 25.60 -8.97 -18.63
C VAL A 590 25.19 -10.01 -17.59
N ARG A 591 24.27 -10.91 -17.96
CA ARG A 591 23.84 -12.04 -17.11
C ARG A 591 25.00 -12.97 -16.76
N ALA A 592 25.91 -13.22 -17.70
CA ALA A 592 27.10 -14.05 -17.45
C ALA A 592 28.14 -13.35 -16.55
N GLY A 593 27.96 -12.07 -16.20
CA GLY A 593 28.93 -11.29 -15.43
C GLY A 593 30.06 -10.69 -16.28
N HIS A 594 29.93 -10.73 -17.61
CA HIS A 594 30.93 -10.27 -18.58
C HIS A 594 30.34 -9.24 -19.55
N PRO A 595 29.83 -8.09 -19.07
CA PRO A 595 29.23 -7.08 -19.94
C PRO A 595 30.26 -6.50 -20.90
N LEU A 596 29.90 -6.42 -22.18
CA LEU A 596 30.68 -5.71 -23.22
C LEU A 596 29.94 -4.44 -23.66
N PRO A 597 30.64 -3.39 -24.11
CA PRO A 597 30.00 -2.23 -24.72
C PRO A 597 29.16 -2.64 -25.93
N LEU A 598 27.92 -2.12 -26.01
CA LEU A 598 26.99 -2.46 -27.11
C LEU A 598 27.54 -2.03 -28.48
N GLU A 599 28.31 -0.95 -28.54
CA GLU A 599 28.98 -0.47 -29.75
C GLU A 599 29.98 -1.50 -30.31
N ASP A 600 30.79 -2.11 -29.43
CA ASP A 600 31.77 -3.14 -29.81
C ASP A 600 31.08 -4.40 -30.35
N ILE A 601 29.96 -4.80 -29.72
CA ILE A 601 29.14 -5.92 -30.18
C ILE A 601 28.57 -5.63 -31.58
N ASN A 602 28.00 -4.43 -31.77
CA ASN A 602 27.46 -4.02 -33.06
C ASN A 602 28.54 -4.06 -34.14
N GLU A 603 29.70 -3.45 -33.89
CA GLU A 603 30.83 -3.43 -34.83
C GLU A 603 31.27 -4.84 -35.21
N ALA A 604 31.34 -5.76 -34.24
CA ALA A 604 31.71 -7.15 -34.49
C ALA A 604 30.66 -7.91 -35.34
N LEU A 605 29.39 -7.53 -35.26
CA LEU A 605 28.31 -8.16 -36.03
C LEU A 605 28.13 -7.57 -37.42
N VAL A 606 28.57 -6.32 -37.69
CA VAL A 606 28.47 -5.66 -39.01
C VAL A 606 28.97 -6.54 -40.18
N PRO A 607 30.15 -7.21 -40.11
CA PRO A 607 30.63 -8.06 -41.21
C PRO A 607 29.68 -9.21 -41.56
N SER A 608 28.83 -9.63 -40.62
CA SER A 608 27.83 -10.67 -40.84
C SER A 608 26.72 -10.19 -41.79
N LEU A 609 26.46 -8.88 -41.90
CA LEU A 609 25.42 -8.32 -42.79
C LEU A 609 25.68 -8.54 -44.29
N ALA A 610 26.91 -8.86 -44.69
CA ALA A 610 27.25 -9.13 -46.08
C ALA A 610 26.60 -10.41 -46.64
N TYR A 611 25.99 -11.24 -45.78
CA TYR A 611 25.47 -12.58 -46.10
C TYR A 611 23.95 -12.71 -45.96
N THR A 612 23.21 -11.60 -45.96
CA THR A 612 21.74 -11.61 -45.89
C THR A 612 21.12 -12.05 -47.23
N ASN A 613 20.71 -13.30 -47.33
CA ASN A 613 19.72 -13.89 -48.27
C ASN A 613 19.95 -15.41 -48.25
N VAL A 614 19.68 -15.99 -47.09
CA VAL A 614 19.99 -17.39 -46.81
C VAL A 614 18.70 -18.18 -46.85
N GLU A 615 18.55 -19.09 -47.82
CA GLU A 615 17.29 -19.80 -48.03
C GLU A 615 17.31 -21.21 -47.45
N THR A 616 18.47 -21.85 -47.42
CA THR A 616 18.60 -23.23 -46.97
C THR A 616 19.13 -23.32 -45.54
N TYR A 617 18.75 -24.40 -44.86
CA TYR A 617 19.19 -24.72 -43.52
C TYR A 617 20.73 -24.75 -43.36
N GLU A 618 21.45 -25.38 -44.28
CA GLU A 618 22.91 -25.47 -44.23
C GLU A 618 23.57 -24.10 -44.32
N GLU A 619 23.05 -23.22 -45.17
CA GLU A 619 23.58 -21.87 -45.30
C GLU A 619 23.29 -21.03 -44.03
N GLN A 620 22.15 -21.25 -43.36
CA GLN A 620 21.81 -20.57 -42.09
C GLN A 620 22.80 -20.96 -40.99
N LEU A 621 23.13 -22.25 -40.89
CA LEU A 621 24.15 -22.75 -39.97
C LEU A 621 25.55 -22.19 -40.28
N GLN A 622 25.93 -22.13 -41.56
CA GLN A 622 27.21 -21.54 -41.96
C GLN A 622 27.29 -20.06 -41.60
N PHE A 623 26.18 -19.33 -41.78
CA PHE A 623 26.06 -17.93 -41.41
C PHE A 623 26.27 -17.72 -39.90
N LEU A 624 25.50 -18.43 -39.06
CA LEU A 624 25.60 -18.32 -37.60
C LEU A 624 27.00 -18.73 -37.10
N SER A 625 27.59 -19.77 -37.70
CA SER A 625 28.93 -20.24 -37.35
C SER A 625 30.02 -19.20 -37.68
N ARG A 626 29.88 -18.45 -38.77
CA ARG A 626 30.80 -17.35 -39.10
C ARG A 626 30.68 -16.19 -38.12
N ALA A 627 29.45 -15.78 -37.81
CA ALA A 627 29.21 -14.72 -36.81
C ALA A 627 29.79 -15.13 -35.44
N MET A 628 29.56 -16.37 -35.02
CA MET A 628 30.15 -16.93 -33.81
C MET A 628 31.70 -16.89 -33.84
N ASN A 629 32.33 -17.29 -34.94
CA ASN A 629 33.80 -17.24 -35.06
C ASN A 629 34.35 -15.81 -34.95
N ILE A 630 33.66 -14.81 -35.49
CA ILE A 630 34.07 -13.41 -35.37
C ILE A 630 34.01 -12.96 -33.91
N LEU A 631 32.90 -13.24 -33.24
CA LEU A 631 32.72 -12.92 -31.82
C LEU A 631 33.73 -13.66 -30.94
N GLU A 632 34.04 -14.91 -31.28
CA GLU A 632 35.01 -15.73 -30.55
C GLU A 632 36.43 -15.17 -30.68
N GLN A 633 36.84 -14.79 -31.90
CA GLN A 633 38.15 -14.19 -32.14
C GLN A 633 38.32 -12.85 -31.42
N ARG A 634 37.26 -12.04 -31.33
CA ARG A 634 37.32 -10.71 -30.71
C ARG A 634 37.17 -10.75 -29.19
N PHE A 635 36.31 -11.62 -28.65
CA PHE A 635 35.87 -11.53 -27.26
C PHE A 635 35.91 -12.84 -26.47
N GLN A 636 36.27 -13.97 -27.10
CA GLN A 636 36.30 -15.30 -26.48
C GLN A 636 34.96 -15.68 -25.80
N ILE A 637 33.84 -15.36 -26.47
CA ILE A 637 32.49 -15.45 -25.89
C ILE A 637 32.11 -16.87 -25.46
N SER A 638 32.67 -17.92 -26.07
CA SER A 638 32.41 -19.32 -25.73
C SER A 638 32.86 -19.71 -24.32
N SER A 639 33.77 -18.93 -23.72
CA SER A 639 34.18 -19.10 -22.33
C SER A 639 33.11 -18.66 -21.32
N PHE A 640 32.13 -17.86 -21.76
CA PHE A 640 31.11 -17.24 -20.91
C PHE A 640 29.68 -17.67 -21.26
N LEU A 641 29.42 -17.96 -22.54
CA LEU A 641 28.09 -18.28 -23.09
C LEU A 641 28.08 -19.65 -23.76
N SER A 642 26.94 -20.33 -23.66
CA SER A 642 26.71 -21.57 -24.40
C SER A 642 26.50 -21.29 -25.88
N LYS A 643 26.77 -22.28 -26.74
CA LYS A 643 26.46 -22.18 -28.18
C LYS A 643 24.98 -21.85 -28.42
N TYR A 644 24.09 -22.39 -27.59
CA TYR A 644 22.66 -22.09 -27.61
C TYR A 644 22.39 -20.60 -27.38
N ASP A 645 22.95 -20.01 -26.31
CA ASP A 645 22.76 -18.60 -25.97
C ASP A 645 23.19 -17.67 -27.10
N ILE A 646 24.32 -17.99 -27.74
CA ILE A 646 24.87 -17.23 -28.86
C ILE A 646 23.97 -17.35 -30.08
N PHE A 647 23.58 -18.57 -30.47
CA PHE A 647 22.73 -18.79 -31.63
C PHE A 647 21.34 -18.17 -31.45
N TYR A 648 20.77 -18.24 -30.26
CA TYR A 648 19.49 -17.59 -29.97
C TYR A 648 19.58 -16.07 -30.12
N ALA A 649 20.64 -15.47 -29.57
CA ALA A 649 20.88 -14.03 -29.70
C ALA A 649 21.06 -13.57 -31.15
N LEU A 650 21.56 -14.45 -32.03
CA LEU A 650 21.75 -14.17 -33.44
C LEU A 650 20.57 -14.61 -34.32
N SER A 651 19.61 -15.34 -33.77
CA SER A 651 18.45 -15.86 -34.50
C SER A 651 17.62 -14.80 -35.23
N PRO A 652 17.49 -13.52 -34.76
CA PRO A 652 16.76 -12.52 -35.52
C PRO A 652 17.36 -12.21 -36.89
N LEU A 653 18.67 -12.43 -37.08
CA LEU A 653 19.33 -12.25 -38.37
C LEU A 653 18.85 -13.25 -39.43
N LEU A 654 18.18 -14.34 -39.02
CA LEU A 654 17.63 -15.35 -39.91
C LEU A 654 16.20 -15.07 -40.35
N TRP A 655 15.51 -14.10 -39.73
CA TRP A 655 14.12 -13.81 -40.05
C TRP A 655 13.96 -13.32 -41.49
N LYS A 656 12.94 -13.84 -42.18
CA LYS A 656 12.55 -13.35 -43.52
C LYS A 656 11.71 -12.08 -43.45
N GLU A 657 10.88 -11.99 -42.42
CA GLU A 657 9.90 -10.92 -42.21
C GLU A 657 10.00 -10.39 -40.80
N VAL A 658 9.94 -9.07 -40.67
CA VAL A 658 10.11 -8.38 -39.39
C VAL A 658 8.84 -7.58 -39.09
N PRO A 659 8.17 -7.84 -37.96
CA PRO A 659 7.12 -6.95 -37.49
C PRO A 659 7.75 -5.63 -37.06
N ILE A 660 7.28 -4.53 -37.62
CA ILE A 660 7.63 -3.19 -37.15
C ILE A 660 6.35 -2.41 -36.81
N PRO A 661 6.40 -1.46 -35.85
CA PRO A 661 5.26 -0.60 -35.53
C PRO A 661 4.65 0.02 -36.78
N GLY A 662 3.34 -0.14 -36.94
CA GLY A 662 2.63 0.20 -38.16
C GLY A 662 1.13 0.09 -38.01
N ASN A 663 0.39 0.21 -39.11
CA ASN A 663 -1.08 0.24 -39.08
C ASN A 663 -1.73 -0.80 -40.03
N GLU A 664 -0.94 -1.65 -40.69
CA GLU A 664 -1.46 -2.63 -41.67
C GLU A 664 -2.19 -3.79 -40.99
N ILE A 665 -1.61 -4.37 -39.95
CA ILE A 665 -2.14 -5.56 -39.26
C ILE A 665 -2.33 -5.23 -37.79
N GLN A 666 -3.55 -5.43 -37.28
CA GLN A 666 -3.81 -5.37 -35.85
C GLN A 666 -3.35 -6.68 -35.21
N LEU A 667 -2.20 -6.63 -34.54
CA LEU A 667 -1.58 -7.79 -33.91
C LEU A 667 -2.17 -8.07 -32.52
N PHE A 668 -2.30 -7.02 -31.69
CA PHE A 668 -2.85 -7.14 -30.34
C PHE A 668 -4.26 -6.54 -30.30
N LYS A 669 -5.26 -7.39 -30.01
CA LYS A 669 -6.65 -6.93 -29.83
C LYS A 669 -6.83 -6.18 -28.51
N LYS A 670 -6.17 -6.67 -27.46
CA LYS A 670 -6.12 -6.10 -26.12
C LYS A 670 -4.72 -6.32 -25.57
N HIS A 671 -4.13 -5.32 -24.94
CA HIS A 671 -2.79 -5.42 -24.38
C HIS A 671 -2.65 -4.54 -23.15
N GLY A 672 -1.65 -4.82 -22.33
CA GLY A 672 -1.33 -3.95 -21.21
C GLY A 672 -0.27 -4.52 -20.29
N VAL A 673 0.25 -3.64 -19.44
CA VAL A 673 1.19 -3.99 -18.38
C VAL A 673 0.41 -4.18 -17.09
N THR A 674 0.73 -5.23 -16.33
CA THR A 674 0.10 -5.58 -15.06
C THR A 674 1.11 -6.18 -14.07
N GLY A 675 0.64 -6.74 -12.95
CA GLY A 675 1.45 -7.26 -11.86
C GLY A 675 1.70 -6.23 -10.76
N LEU A 676 2.27 -6.68 -9.64
CA LEU A 676 2.47 -5.85 -8.44
C LEU A 676 3.29 -4.58 -8.71
N THR A 677 4.30 -4.68 -9.58
CA THR A 677 5.14 -3.54 -9.96
C THR A 677 4.32 -2.42 -10.64
N LYS A 678 3.38 -2.80 -11.52
CA LYS A 678 2.45 -1.86 -12.16
C LYS A 678 1.43 -1.31 -11.17
N LEU A 679 0.85 -2.17 -10.33
CA LEU A 679 -0.14 -1.77 -9.34
C LEU A 679 0.42 -0.71 -8.38
N PHE A 680 1.62 -0.90 -7.81
CA PHE A 680 2.21 0.12 -6.93
C PHE A 680 2.44 1.43 -7.65
N THR A 681 2.88 1.35 -8.90
CA THR A 681 3.11 2.52 -9.74
C THR A 681 1.83 3.33 -9.97
N ASP A 682 0.73 2.64 -10.28
CA ASP A 682 -0.56 3.28 -10.49
C ASP A 682 -1.14 3.85 -9.20
N VAL A 683 -0.94 3.14 -8.08
CA VAL A 683 -1.32 3.63 -6.75
C VAL A 683 -0.55 4.89 -6.40
N GLU A 684 0.78 4.90 -6.53
CA GLU A 684 1.60 6.08 -6.27
C GLU A 684 1.18 7.27 -7.14
N LYS A 685 0.95 7.07 -8.45
CA LYS A 685 0.42 8.11 -9.35
C LYS A 685 -0.95 8.61 -8.89
N SER A 686 -1.79 7.75 -8.30
CA SER A 686 -3.12 8.11 -7.81
C SER A 686 -3.12 8.85 -6.46
N ILE A 687 -2.14 8.61 -5.58
CA ILE A 687 -2.08 9.16 -4.20
C ILE A 687 -2.20 10.68 -4.21
N LEU A 688 -1.42 11.38 -5.04
CA LEU A 688 -1.44 12.84 -5.10
C LEU A 688 -2.81 13.38 -5.52
N ARG A 689 -3.39 12.81 -6.58
CA ARG A 689 -4.72 13.19 -7.07
C ARG A 689 -5.79 12.94 -6.02
N ASN A 690 -5.81 11.75 -5.43
CA ASN A 690 -6.79 11.37 -4.41
C ASN A 690 -6.68 12.31 -3.20
N GLN A 691 -5.45 12.73 -2.85
CA GLN A 691 -5.24 13.66 -1.75
C GLN A 691 -5.78 15.06 -2.04
N LEU A 692 -5.53 15.59 -3.24
CA LEU A 692 -6.06 16.90 -3.63
C LEU A 692 -7.58 16.89 -3.67
N VAL A 693 -8.20 15.82 -4.18
CA VAL A 693 -9.66 15.66 -4.21
C VAL A 693 -10.22 15.54 -2.79
N SER A 694 -9.65 14.68 -1.94
CA SER A 694 -10.09 14.51 -0.54
C SER A 694 -10.00 15.82 0.24
N LEU A 695 -8.87 16.52 0.13
CA LEU A 695 -8.66 17.82 0.79
C LEU A 695 -9.62 18.89 0.28
N GLY A 696 -9.82 18.98 -1.04
CA GLY A 696 -10.76 19.92 -1.64
C GLY A 696 -12.19 19.69 -1.14
N LEU A 697 -12.63 18.42 -1.11
CA LEU A 697 -13.95 18.04 -0.62
C LEU A 697 -14.15 18.40 0.86
N ILE A 698 -13.21 18.04 1.73
CA ILE A 698 -13.37 18.33 3.16
C ILE A 698 -13.29 19.82 3.46
N VAL A 699 -12.40 20.57 2.81
CA VAL A 699 -12.32 22.03 2.96
C VAL A 699 -13.64 22.67 2.53
N LEU A 700 -14.22 22.24 1.40
CA LEU A 700 -15.52 22.73 0.94
C LEU A 700 -16.63 22.44 1.97
N ILE A 701 -16.70 21.21 2.48
CA ILE A 701 -17.67 20.80 3.51
C ILE A 701 -17.52 21.67 4.76
N VAL A 702 -16.28 21.85 5.26
CA VAL A 702 -16.02 22.67 6.46
C VAL A 702 -16.43 24.12 6.25
N VAL A 703 -16.10 24.74 5.11
CA VAL A 703 -16.50 26.12 4.82
C VAL A 703 -18.02 26.26 4.82
N ILE A 704 -18.74 25.36 4.14
CA ILE A 704 -20.21 25.40 4.08
C ILE A 704 -20.79 25.28 5.49
N LEU A 705 -20.37 24.27 6.25
CA LEU A 705 -20.87 23.98 7.58
C LEU A 705 -20.60 25.11 8.58
N ASN A 706 -19.38 25.66 8.58
CA ASN A 706 -19.01 26.74 9.48
C ASN A 706 -19.68 28.06 9.07
N THR A 707 -19.85 28.31 7.76
CA THR A 707 -20.62 29.47 7.27
C THR A 707 -22.07 29.42 7.76
N ILE A 708 -22.71 28.24 7.69
CA ILE A 708 -24.07 28.03 8.22
C ILE A 708 -24.10 28.23 9.74
N THR A 709 -23.13 27.69 10.46
CA THR A 709 -23.08 27.74 11.93
C THR A 709 -22.91 29.17 12.44
N PHE A 710 -21.95 29.90 11.87
CA PHE A 710 -21.59 31.23 12.32
C PHE A 710 -22.42 32.34 11.63
N HIS A 711 -23.14 32.00 10.56
CA HIS A 711 -23.92 32.92 9.73
C HIS A 711 -23.06 33.97 9.02
N SER A 712 -21.79 33.63 8.75
CA SER A 712 -20.81 34.52 8.13
C SER A 712 -19.77 33.73 7.34
N LEU A 713 -19.63 34.03 6.05
CA LEU A 713 -18.64 33.40 5.19
C LEU A 713 -17.22 33.75 5.63
N LEU A 714 -17.00 34.98 6.12
CA LEU A 714 -15.69 35.42 6.59
C LEU A 714 -15.27 34.66 7.85
N GLU A 715 -16.18 34.45 8.80
CA GLU A 715 -15.94 33.64 10.01
C GLU A 715 -15.72 32.16 9.64
N GLY A 716 -16.48 31.65 8.66
CA GLY A 716 -16.29 30.32 8.08
C GLY A 716 -14.91 30.14 7.45
N LEU A 717 -14.44 31.09 6.64
CA LEU A 717 -13.10 31.05 6.03
C LEU A 717 -11.98 31.21 7.06
N LEU A 718 -12.17 32.11 8.03
CA LEU A 718 -11.19 32.33 9.10
C LEU A 718 -11.00 31.07 9.96
N SER A 719 -12.06 30.26 10.11
CA SER A 719 -12.01 29.00 10.84
C SER A 719 -11.03 27.97 10.25
N LEU A 720 -10.71 28.07 8.95
CA LEU A 720 -9.75 27.18 8.29
C LEU A 720 -8.30 27.52 8.57
N LEU A 721 -8.01 28.74 9.02
CA LEU A 721 -6.66 29.27 9.08
C LEU A 721 -5.73 28.40 9.97
N PRO A 722 -6.12 27.98 11.19
CA PRO A 722 -5.34 27.03 12.00
C PRO A 722 -5.09 25.68 11.30
N ILE A 723 -6.06 25.20 10.52
CA ILE A 723 -5.99 23.88 9.88
C ILE A 723 -5.08 23.90 8.66
N ILE A 724 -5.19 24.92 7.82
CA ILE A 724 -4.30 25.10 6.67
C ILE A 724 -2.86 25.13 7.15
N PHE A 725 -2.59 25.87 8.23
CA PHE A 725 -1.28 25.89 8.86
C PHE A 725 -0.86 24.50 9.38
N THR A 726 -1.76 23.79 10.04
CA THR A 726 -1.49 22.43 10.57
C THR A 726 -1.12 21.46 9.46
N ILE A 727 -1.88 21.43 8.35
CA ILE A 727 -1.63 20.56 7.20
C ILE A 727 -0.28 20.89 6.55
N LEU A 728 0.01 22.18 6.39
CA LEU A 728 1.29 22.64 5.86
C LEU A 728 2.47 22.16 6.72
N VAL A 729 2.37 22.30 8.04
CA VAL A 729 3.39 21.79 8.98
C VAL A 729 3.51 20.28 8.92
N ASN A 730 2.40 19.55 8.81
CA ASN A 730 2.42 18.09 8.69
C ASN A 730 3.21 17.63 7.45
N PHE A 731 2.91 18.19 6.27
CA PHE A 731 3.67 17.87 5.06
C PHE A 731 5.13 18.35 5.13
N ALA A 732 5.40 19.48 5.80
CA ALA A 732 6.76 19.92 6.02
C ALA A 732 7.57 18.96 6.87
N ILE A 733 6.98 18.39 7.93
CA ILE A 733 7.63 17.35 8.74
C ILE A 733 7.92 16.13 7.87
N MET A 734 6.98 15.71 7.03
CA MET A 734 7.21 14.60 6.09
C MET A 734 8.40 14.86 5.17
N GLY A 735 8.48 16.04 4.55
CA GLY A 735 9.58 16.42 3.68
C GLY A 735 10.92 16.65 4.40
N ALA A 736 10.90 17.15 5.63
CA ALA A 736 12.10 17.38 6.45
C ALA A 736 12.74 16.08 6.93
N PHE A 737 11.91 15.13 7.37
CA PHE A 737 12.36 13.84 7.91
C PHE A 737 12.37 12.70 6.88
N ARG A 738 12.06 13.01 5.61
CA ARG A 738 11.93 12.02 4.51
C ARG A 738 10.97 10.87 4.84
N ILE A 739 9.87 11.19 5.52
CA ILE A 739 8.79 10.24 5.75
C ILE A 739 7.98 10.19 4.45
N PRO A 740 7.91 9.02 3.76
CA PRO A 740 7.22 8.93 2.49
C PRO A 740 5.72 9.14 2.68
N MET A 741 5.10 9.75 1.68
CA MET A 741 3.66 9.74 1.52
C MET A 741 3.26 8.41 0.89
N ASP A 742 2.68 7.55 1.72
CA ASP A 742 2.13 6.25 1.37
C ASP A 742 0.60 6.27 1.45
N PHE A 743 -0.01 5.11 1.21
CA PHE A 743 -1.46 4.94 1.22
C PHE A 743 -2.09 5.16 2.61
N ILE A 744 -1.36 5.04 3.74
CA ILE A 744 -1.87 5.31 5.10
C ILE A 744 -1.73 6.81 5.42
N THR A 745 -0.53 7.36 5.25
CA THR A 745 -0.18 8.73 5.60
C THR A 745 -0.90 9.77 4.75
N VAL A 746 -1.32 9.43 3.53
CA VAL A 746 -2.18 10.31 2.72
C VAL A 746 -3.47 10.71 3.45
N THR A 747 -4.05 9.79 4.25
CA THR A 747 -5.31 10.06 4.98
C THR A 747 -5.16 11.10 6.10
N ILE A 748 -3.94 11.37 6.57
CA ILE A 748 -3.66 12.25 7.71
C ILE A 748 -4.30 13.61 7.51
N ALA A 749 -4.14 14.24 6.35
CA ALA A 749 -4.61 15.61 6.16
C ALA A 749 -6.15 15.70 6.18
N ALA A 750 -6.87 14.71 5.64
CA ALA A 750 -8.33 14.67 5.72
C ALA A 750 -8.83 14.46 7.15
N ILE A 751 -8.18 13.57 7.91
CA ILE A 751 -8.49 13.35 9.34
C ILE A 751 -8.13 14.58 10.16
N ALA A 752 -7.00 15.23 9.86
CA ALA A 752 -6.55 16.46 10.50
C ALA A 752 -7.55 17.60 10.33
N VAL A 753 -8.13 17.76 9.14
CA VAL A 753 -9.20 18.75 8.92
C VAL A 753 -10.43 18.38 9.74
N GLY A 754 -10.86 17.12 9.67
CA GLY A 754 -12.08 16.64 10.36
C GLY A 754 -12.01 16.75 11.88
N ALA A 755 -10.93 16.26 12.50
CA ALA A 755 -10.74 16.25 13.94
C ALA A 755 -10.12 17.55 14.48
N GLY A 756 -9.25 18.22 13.72
CA GLY A 756 -8.56 19.44 14.16
C GLY A 756 -9.41 20.71 14.08
N ILE A 757 -10.44 20.75 13.22
CA ILE A 757 -11.38 21.89 13.16
C ILE A 757 -12.19 22.06 14.45
N ASP A 758 -12.33 20.99 15.23
CA ASP A 758 -13.04 20.97 16.51
C ASP A 758 -12.56 22.10 17.44
N TYR A 759 -11.24 22.27 17.56
CA TYR A 759 -10.64 23.29 18.43
C TYR A 759 -11.03 24.70 18.00
N THR A 760 -11.01 24.96 16.69
CA THR A 760 -11.42 26.25 16.13
C THR A 760 -12.92 26.48 16.31
N ILE A 761 -13.77 25.47 16.06
CA ILE A 761 -15.23 25.60 16.22
C ILE A 761 -15.59 25.94 17.66
N HIS A 762 -15.03 25.21 18.63
CA HIS A 762 -15.31 25.46 20.04
C HIS A 762 -14.81 26.84 20.49
N PHE A 763 -13.59 27.23 20.11
CA PHE A 763 -13.05 28.54 20.47
C PHE A 763 -13.88 29.67 19.85
N LEU A 764 -14.12 29.62 18.54
CA LEU A 764 -14.84 30.65 17.80
C LEU A 764 -16.31 30.74 18.24
N SER A 765 -16.97 29.60 18.45
CA SER A 765 -18.35 29.56 18.95
C SER A 765 -18.48 30.24 20.30
N ARG A 766 -17.55 29.99 21.24
CA ARG A 766 -17.58 30.63 22.56
C ARG A 766 -17.26 32.13 22.46
N TYR A 767 -16.23 32.51 21.72
CA TYR A 767 -15.84 33.91 21.54
C TYR A 767 -16.98 34.75 20.95
N LEU A 768 -17.61 34.27 19.87
CA LEU A 768 -18.75 34.95 19.26
C LEU A 768 -19.97 34.96 20.19
N HIS A 769 -20.17 33.92 21.01
CA HIS A 769 -21.25 33.90 21.99
C HIS A 769 -21.06 34.98 23.06
N GLU A 770 -19.86 35.12 23.63
CA GLU A 770 -19.56 36.14 24.65
C GLU A 770 -19.72 37.57 24.08
N ILE A 771 -19.26 37.81 22.85
CA ILE A 771 -19.46 39.10 22.16
C ILE A 771 -20.95 39.39 21.96
N ARG A 772 -21.74 38.39 21.54
CA ARG A 772 -23.19 38.53 21.37
C ARG A 772 -23.94 38.72 22.69
N GLN A 773 -23.33 38.39 23.83
CA GLN A 773 -23.86 38.68 25.17
C GLN A 773 -23.53 40.11 25.64
N GLY A 774 -22.91 40.94 24.78
CA GLY A 774 -22.60 42.33 25.07
C GLY A 774 -21.25 42.55 25.75
N LYS A 775 -20.42 41.50 25.90
CA LYS A 775 -19.06 41.67 26.41
C LYS A 775 -18.15 42.32 25.38
N ASN A 776 -17.25 43.16 25.85
CA ASN A 776 -16.20 43.73 25.01
C ASN A 776 -15.25 42.61 24.52
N TYR A 777 -14.60 42.81 23.37
CA TYR A 777 -13.74 41.81 22.72
C TYR A 777 -12.60 41.30 23.61
N GLU A 778 -12.06 42.17 24.48
CA GLU A 778 -11.00 41.81 25.43
C GLU A 778 -11.53 40.88 26.53
N GLU A 779 -12.68 41.21 27.12
CA GLU A 779 -13.32 40.37 28.14
C GLU A 779 -13.74 39.01 27.55
N ALA A 780 -14.37 39.04 26.37
CA ALA A 780 -14.74 37.84 25.64
C ALA A 780 -13.53 36.93 25.32
N PHE A 781 -12.36 37.52 25.01
CA PHE A 781 -11.12 36.79 24.78
C PHE A 781 -10.67 36.04 26.03
N TYR A 782 -10.54 36.73 27.17
CA TYR A 782 -10.07 36.12 28.42
C TYR A 782 -11.03 35.04 28.93
N ASP A 783 -12.33 35.27 28.84
CA ASP A 783 -13.35 34.31 29.25
C ASP A 783 -13.36 33.06 28.36
N THR A 784 -13.16 33.23 27.06
CA THR A 784 -13.04 32.10 26.11
C THR A 784 -11.83 31.24 26.45
N PHE A 785 -10.68 31.85 26.75
CA PHE A 785 -9.47 31.12 27.16
C PHE A 785 -9.65 30.37 28.48
N ARG A 786 -10.26 31.01 29.49
CA ARG A 786 -10.48 30.42 30.82
C ARG A 786 -11.45 29.24 30.79
N THR A 787 -12.49 29.31 29.97
CA THR A 787 -13.54 28.29 29.90
C THR A 787 -13.23 27.23 28.85
N THR A 788 -13.26 27.61 27.57
CA THR A 788 -13.12 26.69 26.44
C THR A 788 -11.66 26.32 26.17
N GLY A 789 -10.70 27.23 26.41
CA GLY A 789 -9.27 26.97 26.19
C GLY A 789 -8.74 25.79 27.01
N LYS A 790 -9.18 25.64 28.27
CA LYS A 790 -8.86 24.48 29.12
C LYS A 790 -9.34 23.17 28.49
N GLY A 791 -10.59 23.14 27.99
CA GLY A 791 -11.16 21.99 27.30
C GLY A 791 -10.39 21.60 26.05
N ILE A 792 -9.99 22.59 25.24
CA ILE A 792 -9.20 22.38 24.01
C ILE A 792 -7.84 21.74 24.32
N ILE A 793 -7.11 22.23 25.34
CA ILE A 793 -5.79 21.67 25.69
C ILE A 793 -5.90 20.21 26.12
N PHE A 794 -6.82 19.87 27.03
CA PHE A 794 -6.99 18.48 27.46
C PHE A 794 -7.49 17.57 26.34
N ASN A 795 -8.39 18.06 25.49
CA ASN A 795 -8.83 17.33 24.31
C ASN A 795 -7.64 17.04 23.38
N SER A 796 -6.84 18.05 23.05
CA SER A 796 -5.65 17.89 22.18
C SER A 796 -4.59 16.94 22.75
N LEU A 797 -4.38 16.95 24.07
CA LEU A 797 -3.49 15.99 24.73
C LEU A 797 -4.06 14.57 24.69
N SER A 798 -5.36 14.41 24.92
CA SER A 798 -6.03 13.10 24.87
C SER A 798 -5.98 12.51 23.46
N VAL A 799 -6.35 13.29 22.45
CA VAL A 799 -6.36 12.85 21.05
C VAL A 799 -4.92 12.63 20.57
N GLY A 800 -4.01 13.57 20.85
CA GLY A 800 -2.60 13.49 20.44
C GLY A 800 -1.86 12.29 21.06
N LEU A 801 -1.97 12.08 22.37
CA LEU A 801 -1.39 10.90 23.03
C LEU A 801 -2.11 9.62 22.61
N GLY A 802 -3.41 9.68 22.33
CA GLY A 802 -4.17 8.56 21.78
C GLY A 802 -3.62 8.09 20.42
N PHE A 803 -3.29 9.02 19.52
CA PHE A 803 -2.60 8.70 18.27
C PHE A 803 -1.15 8.26 18.46
N ALA A 804 -0.44 8.84 19.43
CA ALA A 804 0.94 8.45 19.74
C ALA A 804 1.07 6.98 20.15
N VAL A 805 0.00 6.34 20.64
CA VAL A 805 -0.03 4.90 20.90
C VAL A 805 0.29 4.07 19.64
N LEU A 806 -0.08 4.53 18.44
CA LEU A 806 0.25 3.83 17.20
C LEU A 806 1.76 3.77 16.92
N MET A 807 2.59 4.60 17.58
CA MET A 807 4.06 4.49 17.50
C MET A 807 4.59 3.14 18.01
N PHE A 808 3.81 2.43 18.83
CA PHE A 808 4.14 1.08 19.30
C PHE A 808 3.66 -0.04 18.38
N SER A 809 3.03 0.29 17.24
CA SER A 809 2.59 -0.69 16.25
C SER A 809 3.77 -1.49 15.71
N SER A 810 3.55 -2.78 15.44
CA SER A 810 4.55 -3.60 14.75
C SER A 810 4.75 -3.13 13.30
N ILE A 811 3.73 -2.51 12.69
CA ILE A 811 3.67 -2.04 11.31
C ILE A 811 4.25 -0.62 11.20
N VAL A 812 5.34 -0.47 10.45
CA VAL A 812 6.12 0.79 10.39
C VAL A 812 5.31 2.00 9.86
N PRO A 813 4.49 1.88 8.79
CA PRO A 813 3.61 2.96 8.33
C PRO A 813 2.66 3.47 9.42
N LEU A 814 2.11 2.58 10.26
CA LEU A 814 1.23 2.97 11.36
C LEU A 814 1.98 3.73 12.46
N ARG A 815 3.27 3.44 12.70
CA ARG A 815 4.09 4.23 13.64
C ARG A 815 4.23 5.67 13.19
N SER A 816 4.58 5.87 11.91
CA SER A 816 4.72 7.20 11.31
C SER A 816 3.39 7.95 11.28
N PHE A 817 2.31 7.26 10.92
CA PHE A 817 0.95 7.80 10.98
C PHE A 817 0.58 8.28 12.39
N GLY A 818 0.85 7.47 13.41
CA GLY A 818 0.61 7.82 14.82
C GLY A 818 1.36 9.07 15.26
N LEU A 819 2.66 9.13 14.97
CA LEU A 819 3.50 10.28 15.29
C LEU A 819 3.01 11.57 14.59
N LEU A 820 2.76 11.49 13.27
CA LEU A 820 2.32 12.63 12.47
C LEU A 820 0.94 13.13 12.93
N MET A 821 -0.01 12.23 13.20
CA MET A 821 -1.30 12.59 13.78
C MET A 821 -1.16 13.21 15.17
N ALA A 822 -0.31 12.66 16.04
CA ALA A 822 -0.08 13.23 17.37
C ALA A 822 0.44 14.68 17.28
N VAL A 823 1.45 14.93 16.44
CA VAL A 823 1.98 16.28 16.22
C VAL A 823 0.93 17.19 15.60
N THR A 824 0.18 16.69 14.63
CA THR A 824 -0.89 17.43 13.95
C THR A 824 -1.94 17.93 14.95
N MET A 825 -2.39 17.09 15.89
CA MET A 825 -3.39 17.50 16.89
C MET A 825 -2.85 18.60 17.82
N LEU A 826 -1.59 18.48 18.25
CA LEU A 826 -0.95 19.49 19.10
C LEU A 826 -0.72 20.81 18.36
N VAL A 827 -0.28 20.77 17.10
CA VAL A 827 -0.11 21.96 16.24
C VAL A 827 -1.45 22.61 15.96
N SER A 828 -2.50 21.82 15.71
CA SER A 828 -3.86 22.31 15.48
C SER A 828 -4.40 23.05 16.69
N ALA A 829 -4.31 22.45 17.89
CA ALA A 829 -4.74 23.09 19.12
C ALA A 829 -3.93 24.35 19.43
N SER A 830 -2.60 24.30 19.25
CA SER A 830 -1.73 25.46 19.45
C SER A 830 -2.08 26.60 18.50
N SER A 831 -2.41 26.29 17.24
CA SER A 831 -2.81 27.28 16.24
C SER A 831 -4.22 27.83 16.50
N ALA A 832 -5.15 27.00 16.96
CA ALA A 832 -6.50 27.44 17.35
C ALA A 832 -6.48 28.33 18.60
N LEU A 833 -5.53 28.13 19.51
CA LEU A 833 -5.38 28.94 20.72
C LEU A 833 -4.49 30.17 20.54
N THR A 834 -3.73 30.30 19.45
CA THR A 834 -2.85 31.45 19.26
C THR A 834 -3.18 32.20 17.97
N LEU A 835 -2.99 31.54 16.83
CA LEU A 835 -3.14 32.13 15.51
C LEU A 835 -4.58 32.59 15.22
N LEU A 836 -5.59 31.80 15.59
CA LEU A 836 -7.01 32.18 15.43
C LEU A 836 -7.38 33.44 16.24
N PRO A 837 -7.20 33.50 17.57
CA PRO A 837 -7.56 34.68 18.34
C PRO A 837 -6.78 35.93 17.95
N VAL A 838 -5.49 35.82 17.60
CA VAL A 838 -4.71 36.94 17.06
C VAL A 838 -5.33 37.46 15.77
N SER A 839 -5.75 36.57 14.87
CA SER A 839 -6.40 36.94 13.61
C SER A 839 -7.76 37.62 13.84
N LEU A 840 -8.55 37.13 14.80
CA LEU A 840 -9.83 37.74 15.20
C LEU A 840 -9.63 39.17 15.72
N LEU A 841 -8.61 39.40 16.55
CA LEU A 841 -8.30 40.74 17.09
C LEU A 841 -7.86 41.72 15.99
N LEU A 842 -7.07 41.26 15.02
CA LEU A 842 -6.57 42.10 13.91
C LEU A 842 -7.67 42.39 12.88
N LEU A 843 -8.55 41.44 12.62
CA LEU A 843 -9.63 41.55 11.61
C LEU A 843 -10.96 42.05 12.20
N ARG A 844 -10.99 42.49 13.46
CA ARG A 844 -12.22 42.90 14.17
C ARG A 844 -13.14 43.84 13.39
N LYS A 845 -12.54 44.83 12.70
CA LYS A 845 -13.28 45.81 11.89
C LYS A 845 -13.94 45.18 10.67
N ALA A 846 -13.23 44.27 10.00
CA ALA A 846 -13.74 43.56 8.82
C ALA A 846 -14.86 42.57 9.21
N LEU A 847 -14.76 41.98 10.40
CA LEU A 847 -15.76 41.07 10.97
C LEU A 847 -16.98 41.78 11.59
N LYS A 848 -17.00 43.12 11.61
CA LYS A 848 -18.05 43.94 12.26
C LYS A 848 -18.29 43.58 13.73
N LEU A 849 -17.28 43.05 14.43
CA LEU A 849 -17.40 42.66 15.84
C LEU A 849 -17.68 43.87 16.74
N ASP A 850 -17.16 45.04 16.37
CA ASP A 850 -17.37 46.31 17.09
C ASP A 850 -18.87 46.71 17.09
N HIS A 851 -19.63 46.35 16.04
CA HIS A 851 -21.03 46.72 15.90
C HIS A 851 -21.98 45.97 16.85
N TYR A 852 -21.59 44.77 17.31
CA TYR A 852 -22.36 44.01 18.30
C TYR A 852 -22.27 44.63 19.70
N CYS A 853 -21.17 45.35 20.01
CA CYS A 853 -21.01 46.06 21.28
C CYS A 853 -21.83 47.37 21.33
N ASP A 854 -22.02 48.04 20.19
CA ASP A 854 -22.67 49.36 20.14
C ASP A 854 -24.21 49.31 20.26
N ILE A 855 -24.85 48.20 19.86
CA ILE A 855 -26.32 48.06 19.80
C ILE A 855 -26.99 48.00 21.19
N GLN A 856 -26.25 47.72 22.28
CA GLN A 856 -26.79 47.72 23.64
C GLN A 856 -26.40 48.93 24.49
N ASN A 857 -25.40 49.73 24.11
CA ASN A 857 -25.10 51.00 24.79
C ASN A 857 -26.08 52.14 24.41
N THR A 858 -27.10 51.83 23.61
CA THR A 858 -28.15 52.76 23.17
C THR A 858 -29.56 52.38 23.65
N HIS A 859 -29.70 51.41 24.56
CA HIS A 859 -30.98 51.01 25.16
C HIS A 859 -30.96 50.99 26.69
#